data_AF-A0A3B8LZY9-F1
#
_entry.id   AF-A0A3B8LZY9-F1
#
_cell.length_a   1.000
_cell.length_b   1.000
_cell.length_c   1.000
_cell.angle_alpha   90.00
_cell.angle_beta   90.00
_cell.angle_gamma   90.00
#
_symmetry.space_group_name_H-M   'P 1'
#
loop_
_entity.id
_entity.type
_entity.pdbx_description
1 polymer ?
#
loop_
_entity_poly.entity_id
_entity_poly.type
_entity_poly.pdbx_seq_one_letter_code
_entity_poly.pdbx_strand_id
1 'polypeptide(L)'
;MCPSCGHRNVAVEPPSQSLQQLLDECGVCGPRELRRCRGRVRRLARDLPAFDSVWIDALLQSRILTGYQARLLSSNDPRRLRVGPCVLLDRLGGGQWSETCVAEIIGRRGVRRALKRLVVPSDVLETINGRLQTLTVVGKRVAHPGVVVPEVVMRAGPEIVVGSRYIDGPSLRDLLVRRGRFPSAVVDEIGAGLVEGLCELEANGVVHGDLRTANVRLSADGVAVAVDAGVAPAVEPTLVVDVNRNPDRYDGVSPERVAASSVSTQASDMYALGCMLFELLAGRPPFPVAEPVMKLNAHQQLRVADVREWAPDVPDHLAERVRQLCAHDPVERPESWKAIGASWRRGGRARYGRDFVRQMRSAAPGGAQPVPRKRLRAVMGIGGTVVALVLAAVVWSGHRQPATEGSQKPLRPALAVAGVTGAGRDEVLAEAGGTPDWPVRAAGGAIRLDDSREWPGVRLEHSSSLVITGRENGGVSRAEICIETGRPLELRAPAVSLQGLRLRGPAGEPWVVVHGGVVRIVDCEFLGEGTGRDVGSATAVEVHDPAEQGGVYVSLGQVLMRHVATGLRVHADQAEVTAVDALQIGGGRLFEWRRPSQSAGGAMRLAMRHCTLRHTRGLLCWMGGALRVEADACVLAIRSGEVLCDGRDGSGEPVVIRGRQTLLTPGATVTRGAGDVEGVVAAVPTFRGPATIDSRDSRLSRIPAGVPGVGTTRPGIRVHGARSEGVAPRPE
;
A
#
# COMPACT_ATOMS: atom_id res chain seq x y z
N MET A 1 10.62 -41.63 46.46
CA MET A 1 11.42 -40.65 45.70
C MET A 1 12.21 -41.43 44.65
N CYS A 2 12.47 -40.99 43.42
CA CYS A 2 12.17 -39.71 42.76
C CYS A 2 11.76 -39.96 41.28
N PRO A 3 10.68 -39.34 40.74
CA PRO A 3 10.26 -39.52 39.34
C PRO A 3 10.66 -38.33 38.45
N SER A 4 11.57 -38.53 37.49
CA SER A 4 11.86 -37.54 36.43
C SER A 4 12.50 -38.18 35.18
N CYS A 5 12.90 -37.38 34.18
CA CYS A 5 13.55 -37.79 32.92
C CYS A 5 12.68 -38.53 31.87
N GLY A 6 11.34 -38.42 31.95
CA GLY A 6 10.41 -38.97 30.96
C GLY A 6 10.11 -38.11 29.73
N HIS A 7 11.11 -37.57 29.02
CA HIS A 7 10.89 -36.78 27.79
C HIS A 7 10.41 -37.65 26.61
N ARG A 8 9.12 -37.99 26.60
CA ARG A 8 8.46 -38.67 25.47
C ARG A 8 8.63 -37.85 24.19
N ASN A 9 8.99 -38.52 23.10
CA ASN A 9 9.24 -37.87 21.82
C ASN A 9 7.91 -37.60 21.08
N VAL A 10 7.13 -36.63 21.58
CA VAL A 10 5.82 -36.26 21.03
C VAL A 10 5.93 -36.00 19.53
N ALA A 11 5.18 -36.77 18.74
CA ALA A 11 5.15 -36.64 17.29
C ALA A 11 4.43 -35.35 16.90
N VAL A 12 5.03 -34.59 15.97
CA VAL A 12 4.38 -33.40 15.40
C VAL A 12 3.24 -33.86 14.51
N GLU A 13 2.02 -33.48 14.85
CA GLU A 13 0.82 -33.74 14.06
C GLU A 13 0.98 -33.18 12.64
N PRO A 14 0.51 -33.90 11.59
CA PRO A 14 0.54 -33.39 10.22
C PRO A 14 -0.41 -32.18 10.07
N PRO A 15 -0.27 -31.38 9.00
CA PRO A 15 -1.29 -30.39 8.66
C PRO A 15 -2.60 -31.09 8.28
N SER A 16 -3.70 -30.33 8.22
CA SER A 16 -5.00 -30.84 7.78
C SER A 16 -4.90 -31.51 6.40
N GLN A 17 -5.79 -32.48 6.14
CA GLN A 17 -5.86 -33.12 4.82
C GLN A 17 -6.12 -32.09 3.71
N SER A 18 -6.98 -31.09 3.98
CA SER A 18 -7.27 -29.98 3.08
C SER A 18 -6.03 -29.15 2.72
N LEU A 19 -5.19 -28.80 3.69
CA LEU A 19 -3.95 -28.05 3.44
C LEU A 19 -2.91 -28.93 2.72
N GLN A 20 -2.78 -30.21 3.10
CA GLN A 20 -1.88 -31.14 2.41
C GLN A 20 -2.28 -31.33 0.93
N GLN A 21 -3.56 -31.57 0.65
CA GLN A 21 -4.08 -31.70 -0.71
C GLN A 21 -3.83 -30.43 -1.53
N LEU A 22 -4.14 -29.24 -0.99
CA LEU A 22 -3.94 -27.99 -1.71
C LEU A 22 -2.46 -27.69 -2.01
N LEU A 23 -1.55 -28.00 -1.09
CA LEU A 23 -0.10 -27.83 -1.29
C LEU A 23 0.48 -28.77 -2.37
N ASP A 24 -0.07 -29.98 -2.49
CA ASP A 24 0.31 -30.98 -3.49
C ASP A 24 -0.31 -30.66 -4.86
N GLU A 25 -1.61 -30.31 -4.91
CA GLU A 25 -2.31 -29.84 -6.12
C GLU A 25 -1.68 -28.59 -6.75
N CYS A 26 -1.11 -27.69 -5.93
CA CYS A 26 -0.39 -26.52 -6.40
C CYS A 26 1.08 -26.83 -6.77
N GLY A 27 1.58 -28.04 -6.52
CA GLY A 27 2.97 -28.46 -6.75
C GLY A 27 4.00 -27.73 -5.88
N VAL A 28 3.58 -27.13 -4.77
CA VAL A 28 4.39 -26.22 -3.94
C VAL A 28 5.18 -26.98 -2.88
N CYS A 29 4.54 -27.92 -2.19
CA CYS A 29 5.13 -28.59 -1.03
C CYS A 29 4.61 -30.03 -0.92
N GLY A 30 5.47 -31.00 -1.25
CA GLY A 30 5.12 -32.41 -1.16
C GLY A 30 5.43 -33.03 0.21
N PRO A 31 5.15 -34.34 0.38
CA PRO A 31 5.41 -35.06 1.64
C PRO A 31 6.88 -35.04 2.10
N ARG A 32 7.84 -34.80 1.21
CA ARG A 32 9.28 -34.71 1.54
C ARG A 32 9.61 -33.38 2.21
N GLU A 33 9.09 -32.28 1.68
CA GLU A 33 9.18 -30.92 2.25
C GLU A 33 8.49 -30.85 3.61
N LEU A 34 7.25 -31.36 3.74
CA LEU A 34 6.53 -31.41 5.01
C LEU A 34 7.33 -32.16 6.10
N ARG A 35 7.94 -33.30 5.77
CA ARG A 35 8.81 -34.04 6.72
C ARG A 35 10.03 -33.22 7.15
N ARG A 36 10.65 -32.44 6.25
CA ARG A 36 11.76 -31.52 6.60
C ARG A 36 11.31 -30.39 7.52
N CYS A 37 10.09 -29.87 7.33
CA CYS A 37 9.55 -28.78 8.15
C CYS A 37 9.16 -29.17 9.59
N ARG A 38 8.91 -30.45 9.90
CA ARG A 38 8.52 -30.92 11.26
C ARG A 38 9.41 -30.37 12.38
N GLY A 39 10.74 -30.34 12.17
CA GLY A 39 11.69 -29.80 13.15
C GLY A 39 11.65 -28.27 13.34
N ARG A 40 10.96 -27.54 12.46
CA ARG A 40 10.62 -26.12 12.67
C ARG A 40 9.24 -25.97 13.28
N VAL A 41 8.23 -26.70 12.77
CA VAL A 41 6.87 -26.73 13.34
C VAL A 41 6.92 -27.01 14.85
N ARG A 42 7.69 -28.02 15.31
CA ARG A 42 7.85 -28.31 16.75
C ARG A 42 8.40 -27.14 17.57
N ARG A 43 9.26 -26.30 16.99
CA ARG A 43 9.84 -25.12 17.67
C ARG A 43 8.90 -23.92 17.71
N LEU A 44 7.98 -23.82 16.75
CA LEU A 44 6.95 -22.78 16.67
C LEU A 44 5.72 -23.14 17.52
N ALA A 45 5.27 -24.40 17.47
CA ALA A 45 4.16 -24.93 18.26
C ALA A 45 4.48 -25.03 19.76
N ARG A 46 5.74 -25.39 20.10
CA ARG A 46 6.17 -25.70 21.48
C ARG A 46 5.32 -26.81 22.10
N ASP A 47 4.43 -26.46 23.02
CA ASP A 47 3.52 -27.35 23.74
C ASP A 47 2.07 -27.26 23.23
N LEU A 48 1.82 -26.47 22.17
CA LEU A 48 0.51 -26.34 21.51
C LEU A 48 0.36 -27.34 20.34
N PRO A 49 -0.89 -27.63 19.89
CA PRO A 49 -1.13 -28.43 18.69
C PRO A 49 -0.52 -27.82 17.42
N ALA A 50 -0.19 -28.66 16.44
CA ALA A 50 0.47 -28.24 15.20
C ALA A 50 -0.54 -27.78 14.14
N PHE A 51 -1.31 -26.71 14.44
CA PHE A 51 -2.33 -26.15 13.54
C PHE A 51 -1.76 -25.74 12.17
N ASP A 52 -2.62 -25.68 11.15
CA ASP A 52 -2.27 -25.30 9.77
C ASP A 52 -1.52 -23.97 9.66
N SER A 53 -1.86 -22.98 10.50
CA SER A 53 -1.13 -21.70 10.56
C SER A 53 0.34 -21.86 10.97
N VAL A 54 0.65 -22.80 11.87
CA VAL A 54 2.02 -23.13 12.29
C VAL A 54 2.77 -23.87 11.17
N TRP A 55 2.07 -24.70 10.40
CA TRP A 55 2.63 -25.33 9.20
C TRP A 55 2.93 -24.32 8.08
N ILE A 56 2.02 -23.38 7.82
CA ILE A 56 2.19 -22.30 6.83
C ILE A 56 3.38 -21.39 7.22
N ASP A 57 3.48 -20.96 8.48
CA ASP A 57 4.62 -20.19 8.97
C ASP A 57 5.94 -21.00 8.89
N ALA A 58 5.92 -22.28 9.26
CA ALA A 58 7.10 -23.13 9.15
C ALA A 58 7.59 -23.30 7.69
N LEU A 59 6.68 -23.32 6.72
CA LEU A 59 6.97 -23.38 5.28
C LEU A 59 7.48 -22.04 4.75
N LEU A 60 6.87 -20.92 5.17
CA LEU A 60 7.29 -19.55 4.85
C LEU A 60 8.71 -19.26 5.35
N GLN A 61 8.99 -19.51 6.63
CA GLN A 61 10.33 -19.33 7.20
C GLN A 61 11.37 -20.30 6.63
N SER A 62 10.93 -21.39 5.98
CA SER A 62 11.80 -22.31 5.22
C SER A 62 11.99 -21.91 3.76
N ARG A 63 11.40 -20.79 3.32
CA ARG A 63 11.39 -20.30 1.93
C ARG A 63 10.83 -21.32 0.93
N ILE A 64 9.86 -22.13 1.39
CA ILE A 64 9.09 -23.05 0.55
C ILE A 64 7.80 -22.35 0.06
N LEU A 65 7.23 -21.47 0.90
CA LEU A 65 6.21 -20.51 0.50
C LEU A 65 6.80 -19.11 0.34
N THR A 66 6.23 -18.31 -0.56
CA THR A 66 6.38 -16.84 -0.52
C THR A 66 5.44 -16.23 0.54
N GLY A 67 5.68 -14.96 0.90
CA GLY A 67 4.78 -14.22 1.80
C GLY A 67 3.36 -14.07 1.24
N TYR A 68 3.20 -13.95 -0.08
CA TYR A 68 1.89 -13.87 -0.74
C TYR A 68 1.16 -15.22 -0.71
N GLN A 69 1.87 -16.33 -0.99
CA GLN A 69 1.29 -17.67 -0.89
C GLN A 69 0.84 -18.00 0.53
N ALA A 70 1.66 -17.67 1.54
CA ALA A 70 1.29 -17.84 2.94
C ALA A 70 0.03 -17.03 3.33
N ARG A 71 -0.09 -15.78 2.86
CA ARG A 71 -1.30 -14.95 3.04
C ARG A 71 -2.54 -15.52 2.36
N LEU A 72 -2.42 -16.11 1.16
CA LEU A 72 -3.55 -16.76 0.48
C LEU A 72 -3.99 -18.06 1.19
N LEU A 73 -3.03 -18.91 1.60
CA LEU A 73 -3.30 -20.11 2.38
C LEU A 73 -3.92 -19.81 3.76
N SER A 74 -3.67 -18.61 4.28
CA SER A 74 -4.24 -18.08 5.53
C SER A 74 -5.46 -17.16 5.29
N SER A 75 -6.11 -17.26 4.13
CA SER A 75 -7.31 -16.49 3.78
C SER A 75 -8.57 -17.35 3.81
N ASN A 76 -9.74 -16.71 3.72
CA ASN A 76 -11.03 -17.39 3.65
C ASN A 76 -11.22 -18.19 2.34
N ASP A 77 -10.39 -17.98 1.32
CA ASP A 77 -10.37 -18.78 0.09
C ASP A 77 -8.92 -19.13 -0.33
N PRO A 78 -8.33 -20.19 0.25
CA PRO A 78 -7.02 -20.70 -0.13
C PRO A 78 -6.92 -21.18 -1.58
N ARG A 79 -8.04 -21.50 -2.24
CA ARG A 79 -8.03 -22.05 -3.62
C ARG A 79 -7.56 -21.01 -4.64
N ARG A 80 -7.70 -19.72 -4.34
CA ARG A 80 -7.12 -18.60 -5.12
C ARG A 80 -5.60 -18.66 -5.29
N LEU A 81 -4.90 -19.49 -4.53
CA LEU A 81 -3.48 -19.81 -4.77
C LEU A 81 -3.23 -20.40 -6.17
N ARG A 82 -4.21 -21.11 -6.73
CA ARG A 82 -4.14 -21.77 -8.04
C ARG A 82 -5.06 -21.10 -9.05
N VAL A 83 -4.54 -20.85 -10.25
CA VAL A 83 -5.29 -20.28 -11.38
C VAL A 83 -5.01 -21.12 -12.61
N GLY A 84 -5.92 -22.04 -12.92
CA GLY A 84 -5.76 -23.03 -13.98
C GLY A 84 -4.53 -23.92 -13.77
N PRO A 85 -3.58 -23.97 -14.73
CA PRO A 85 -2.33 -24.73 -14.61
C PRO A 85 -1.21 -23.97 -13.86
N CYS A 86 -1.49 -22.79 -13.30
CA CYS A 86 -0.49 -21.95 -12.64
C CYS A 86 -0.73 -21.85 -11.13
N VAL A 87 0.35 -21.76 -10.36
CA VAL A 87 0.33 -21.36 -8.94
C VAL A 87 0.85 -19.94 -8.80
N LEU A 88 0.15 -19.10 -8.05
CA LEU A 88 0.57 -17.71 -7.81
C LEU A 88 1.83 -17.67 -6.93
N LEU A 89 2.79 -16.83 -7.29
CA LEU A 89 4.02 -16.59 -6.52
C LEU A 89 3.93 -15.29 -5.72
N ASP A 90 3.57 -14.16 -6.35
CA ASP A 90 3.44 -12.86 -5.69
C ASP A 90 2.55 -11.91 -6.49
N ARG A 91 2.12 -10.80 -5.87
CA ARG A 91 1.38 -9.73 -6.53
C ARG A 91 2.34 -8.68 -7.11
N LEU A 92 2.19 -8.38 -8.39
CA LEU A 92 2.95 -7.33 -9.10
C LEU A 92 2.27 -5.95 -9.02
N GLY A 93 0.95 -5.90 -8.87
CA GLY A 93 0.20 -4.64 -8.80
C GLY A 93 -1.31 -4.80 -8.89
N GLY A 94 -1.99 -3.76 -9.38
CA GLY A 94 -3.44 -3.72 -9.55
C GLY A 94 -4.20 -3.02 -8.41
N GLY A 95 -5.47 -2.68 -8.67
CA GLY A 95 -6.37 -1.93 -7.80
C GLY A 95 -7.72 -2.63 -7.59
N GLN A 96 -8.83 -1.86 -7.58
CA GLN A 96 -10.19 -2.40 -7.39
C GLN A 96 -10.67 -3.24 -8.58
N TRP A 97 -10.36 -2.81 -9.81
CA TRP A 97 -10.88 -3.40 -11.05
C TRP A 97 -10.00 -4.51 -11.65
N SER A 98 -8.74 -4.63 -11.20
CA SER A 98 -7.83 -5.68 -11.66
C SER A 98 -6.70 -5.95 -10.66
N GLU A 99 -6.22 -7.20 -10.61
CA GLU A 99 -5.05 -7.63 -9.84
C GLU A 99 -4.06 -8.32 -10.78
N THR A 100 -2.79 -7.89 -10.79
CA THR A 100 -1.75 -8.53 -11.59
C THR A 100 -0.79 -9.28 -10.66
N CYS A 101 -0.61 -10.58 -10.90
CA CYS A 101 0.28 -11.45 -10.14
C CYS A 101 1.33 -12.11 -11.05
N VAL A 102 2.50 -12.42 -10.48
CA VAL A 102 3.44 -13.37 -11.06
C VAL A 102 3.09 -14.77 -10.56
N ALA A 103 3.09 -15.73 -11.47
CA ALA A 103 2.74 -17.13 -11.24
C ALA A 103 3.76 -18.05 -11.89
N GLU A 104 3.77 -19.33 -11.51
CA GLU A 104 4.61 -20.37 -12.09
C GLU A 104 3.76 -21.54 -12.57
N ILE A 105 4.10 -22.14 -13.72
CA ILE A 105 3.34 -23.28 -14.25
C ILE A 105 3.62 -24.53 -13.40
N ILE A 106 2.56 -25.16 -12.89
CA ILE A 106 2.65 -26.33 -12.00
C ILE A 106 3.39 -27.46 -12.73
N GLY A 107 4.37 -28.05 -12.06
CA GLY A 107 5.28 -29.06 -12.63
C GLY A 107 6.38 -28.53 -13.56
N ARG A 108 6.37 -27.26 -13.98
CA ARG A 108 7.39 -26.64 -14.86
C ARG A 108 8.16 -25.54 -14.12
N ARG A 109 9.02 -25.94 -13.19
CA ARG A 109 9.78 -25.02 -12.33
C ARG A 109 10.55 -23.96 -13.13
N GLY A 110 10.46 -22.71 -12.67
CA GLY A 110 11.03 -21.53 -13.30
C GLY A 110 10.24 -20.95 -14.48
N VAL A 111 9.23 -21.66 -15.04
CA VAL A 111 8.43 -21.15 -16.17
C VAL A 111 7.33 -20.22 -15.65
N ARG A 112 7.67 -18.93 -15.57
CA ARG A 112 6.80 -17.90 -14.98
C ARG A 112 5.86 -17.22 -15.98
N ARG A 113 4.68 -16.86 -15.48
CA ARG A 113 3.62 -16.12 -16.18
C ARG A 113 3.25 -14.86 -15.41
N ALA A 114 2.89 -13.81 -16.12
CA ALA A 114 2.10 -12.72 -15.57
C ALA A 114 0.62 -13.07 -15.76
N LEU A 115 -0.17 -13.03 -14.69
CA LEU A 115 -1.61 -13.27 -14.71
C LEU A 115 -2.33 -12.01 -14.23
N LYS A 116 -3.15 -11.41 -15.10
CA LYS A 116 -3.95 -10.22 -14.84
C LYS A 116 -5.41 -10.64 -14.69
N ARG A 117 -5.88 -10.68 -13.45
CA ARG A 117 -7.29 -10.93 -13.09
C ARG A 117 -8.06 -9.63 -13.27
N LEU A 118 -9.15 -9.67 -14.01
CA LEU A 118 -10.02 -8.54 -14.32
C LEU A 118 -11.39 -8.78 -13.69
N VAL A 119 -11.87 -7.80 -12.92
CA VAL A 119 -13.26 -7.77 -12.42
C VAL A 119 -14.09 -7.00 -13.44
N VAL A 120 -15.02 -7.70 -14.10
CA VAL A 120 -15.74 -7.18 -15.27
C VAL A 120 -17.25 -7.27 -15.01
N PRO A 121 -18.05 -6.22 -15.29
CA PRO A 121 -19.51 -6.28 -15.14
C PRO A 121 -20.15 -7.38 -16.01
N SER A 122 -21.17 -8.05 -15.47
CA SER A 122 -21.75 -9.28 -16.05
C SER A 122 -22.40 -9.09 -17.41
N ASP A 123 -22.92 -7.89 -17.68
CA ASP A 123 -23.57 -7.46 -18.92
C ASP A 123 -22.60 -7.33 -20.10
N VAL A 124 -21.35 -6.89 -19.85
CA VAL A 124 -20.29 -6.77 -20.88
C VAL A 124 -19.29 -7.94 -20.86
N LEU A 125 -19.48 -8.91 -19.95
CA LEU A 125 -18.51 -9.97 -19.66
C LEU A 125 -18.19 -10.85 -20.88
N GLU A 126 -19.18 -11.25 -21.68
CA GLU A 126 -18.92 -12.04 -22.90
C GLU A 126 -18.27 -11.21 -24.00
N THR A 127 -18.67 -9.94 -24.17
CA THR A 127 -18.10 -9.03 -25.17
C THR A 127 -16.61 -8.80 -24.92
N ILE A 128 -16.23 -8.59 -23.66
CA ILE A 128 -14.84 -8.39 -23.25
C ILE A 128 -14.06 -9.72 -23.31
N ASN A 129 -14.66 -10.85 -22.90
CA ASN A 129 -14.09 -12.18 -23.08
C ASN A 129 -13.78 -12.46 -24.56
N GLY A 130 -14.73 -12.24 -25.47
CA GLY A 130 -14.55 -12.45 -26.92
C GLY A 130 -13.40 -11.62 -27.51
N ARG A 131 -13.34 -10.33 -27.19
CA ARG A 131 -12.23 -9.44 -27.62
C ARG A 131 -10.87 -9.92 -27.10
N LEU A 132 -10.81 -10.32 -25.83
CA LEU A 132 -9.59 -10.85 -25.22
C LEU A 132 -9.19 -12.21 -25.81
N GLN A 133 -10.12 -13.10 -26.13
CA GLN A 133 -9.82 -14.36 -26.82
C GLN A 133 -9.22 -14.11 -28.21
N THR A 134 -9.79 -13.20 -29.01
CA THR A 134 -9.24 -12.78 -30.30
C THR A 134 -7.81 -12.25 -30.16
N LEU A 135 -7.54 -11.44 -29.13
CA LEU A 135 -6.20 -10.93 -28.83
C LEU A 135 -5.18 -12.06 -28.59
N THR A 136 -5.58 -13.19 -27.98
CA THR A 136 -4.67 -14.36 -27.83
C THR A 136 -4.35 -15.08 -29.13
N VAL A 137 -5.20 -14.96 -30.16
CA VAL A 137 -4.91 -15.52 -31.49
C VAL A 137 -3.80 -14.71 -32.16
N VAL A 138 -3.79 -13.39 -31.96
CA VAL A 138 -2.74 -12.49 -32.46
C VAL A 138 -1.45 -12.61 -31.62
N GLY A 139 -1.57 -12.75 -30.30
CA GLY A 139 -0.42 -12.94 -29.40
C GLY A 139 0.36 -14.24 -29.61
N LYS A 140 -0.19 -15.21 -30.35
CA LYS A 140 0.52 -16.41 -30.82
C LYS A 140 1.33 -16.20 -32.10
N ARG A 141 1.19 -15.04 -32.75
CA ARG A 141 1.90 -14.63 -33.97
C ARG A 141 3.01 -13.60 -33.67
N VAL A 142 2.70 -12.62 -32.82
CA VAL A 142 3.64 -11.58 -32.36
C VAL A 142 4.81 -12.20 -31.60
N ALA A 143 6.00 -12.18 -32.20
CA ALA A 143 7.18 -12.91 -31.70
C ALA A 143 8.41 -12.01 -31.47
N HIS A 144 8.23 -10.80 -30.94
CA HIS A 144 9.30 -9.82 -30.72
C HIS A 144 9.72 -9.69 -29.23
N PRO A 145 11.02 -9.60 -28.88
CA PRO A 145 11.48 -9.53 -27.49
C PRO A 145 10.95 -8.33 -26.70
N GLY A 146 10.80 -7.17 -27.36
CA GLY A 146 10.41 -5.88 -26.78
C GLY A 146 8.90 -5.66 -26.54
N VAL A 147 8.04 -6.64 -26.86
CA VAL A 147 6.60 -6.58 -26.59
C VAL A 147 6.08 -7.89 -25.98
N VAL A 148 4.93 -7.80 -25.30
CA VAL A 148 4.14 -8.95 -24.82
C VAL A 148 2.65 -8.69 -25.03
N VAL A 149 2.08 -9.46 -25.95
CA VAL A 149 0.63 -9.63 -26.13
C VAL A 149 0.17 -10.85 -25.29
N PRO A 150 -1.07 -10.90 -24.79
CA PRO A 150 -1.61 -12.08 -24.12
C PRO A 150 -1.54 -13.37 -24.94
N GLU A 151 -1.25 -14.49 -24.26
CA GLU A 151 -1.16 -15.83 -24.86
C GLU A 151 -2.36 -16.73 -24.52
N VAL A 152 -3.02 -16.47 -23.38
CA VAL A 152 -4.16 -17.25 -22.87
C VAL A 152 -5.15 -16.37 -22.13
N VAL A 153 -6.44 -16.68 -22.24
CA VAL A 153 -7.54 -16.05 -21.50
C VAL A 153 -8.42 -17.13 -20.90
N MET A 154 -8.66 -17.04 -19.59
CA MET A 154 -9.42 -18.00 -18.79
C MET A 154 -10.57 -17.29 -18.07
N ARG A 155 -11.67 -17.99 -17.78
CA ARG A 155 -12.75 -17.49 -16.93
C ARG A 155 -12.63 -18.08 -15.52
N ALA A 156 -12.93 -17.28 -14.51
CA ALA A 156 -12.90 -17.66 -13.09
C ALA A 156 -14.13 -17.07 -12.39
N GLY A 157 -15.30 -17.68 -12.60
CA GLY A 157 -16.58 -17.11 -12.18
C GLY A 157 -16.84 -15.77 -12.88
N PRO A 158 -17.07 -14.66 -12.16
CA PRO A 158 -17.26 -13.33 -12.74
C PRO A 158 -15.94 -12.67 -13.20
N GLU A 159 -14.78 -13.29 -12.98
CA GLU A 159 -13.49 -12.74 -13.39
C GLU A 159 -13.03 -13.30 -14.74
N ILE A 160 -12.31 -12.46 -15.49
CA ILE A 160 -11.50 -12.89 -16.64
C ILE A 160 -10.02 -12.83 -16.23
N VAL A 161 -9.26 -13.90 -16.48
CA VAL A 161 -7.81 -13.95 -16.24
C VAL A 161 -7.08 -13.95 -17.56
N VAL A 162 -6.33 -12.89 -17.81
CA VAL A 162 -5.43 -12.74 -18.96
C VAL A 162 -4.04 -13.22 -18.57
N GLY A 163 -3.42 -14.09 -19.37
CA GLY A 163 -2.12 -14.70 -19.08
C GLY A 163 -1.07 -14.45 -20.17
N SER A 164 0.12 -14.03 -19.73
CA SER A 164 1.20 -13.53 -20.58
C SER A 164 2.58 -14.02 -20.12
N ARG A 165 3.60 -14.00 -20.99
CA ARG A 165 5.03 -14.12 -20.62
C ARG A 165 5.40 -13.16 -19.47
N TYR A 166 6.00 -13.67 -18.40
CA TYR A 166 6.56 -12.82 -17.34
C TYR A 166 7.91 -12.22 -17.78
N ILE A 167 8.13 -10.93 -17.51
CA ILE A 167 9.41 -10.24 -17.74
C ILE A 167 10.07 -10.01 -16.39
N ASP A 168 11.21 -10.69 -16.16
CA ASP A 168 11.98 -10.52 -14.94
C ASP A 168 12.85 -9.25 -15.00
N GLY A 169 12.54 -8.32 -14.10
CA GLY A 169 12.97 -6.94 -14.15
C GLY A 169 11.89 -5.98 -13.60
N PRO A 170 12.24 -4.79 -13.12
CA PRO A 170 11.30 -3.78 -12.62
C PRO A 170 10.54 -3.08 -13.76
N SER A 171 9.43 -2.40 -13.45
CA SER A 171 8.83 -1.44 -14.40
C SER A 171 9.68 -0.17 -14.49
N LEU A 172 9.54 0.60 -15.58
CA LEU A 172 10.22 1.89 -15.70
C LEU A 172 9.76 2.87 -14.61
N ARG A 173 8.48 2.81 -14.20
CA ARG A 173 7.95 3.59 -13.06
C ARG A 173 8.63 3.23 -11.75
N ASP A 174 8.85 1.93 -11.48
CA ASP A 174 9.59 1.49 -10.27
C ASP A 174 11.03 2.00 -10.26
N LEU A 175 11.63 2.17 -11.43
CA LEU A 175 12.99 2.69 -11.57
C LEU A 175 13.05 4.20 -11.42
N LEU A 176 12.12 4.94 -12.06
CA LEU A 176 12.01 6.39 -11.98
C LEU A 176 11.83 6.84 -10.52
N VAL A 177 10.92 6.19 -9.78
CA VAL A 177 10.69 6.43 -8.34
C VAL A 177 11.93 6.14 -7.47
N ARG A 178 12.85 5.28 -7.93
CA ARG A 178 14.07 4.90 -7.19
C ARG A 178 15.33 5.69 -7.57
N ARG A 179 15.31 6.43 -8.68
CA ARG A 179 16.51 7.05 -9.27
C ARG A 179 16.32 8.49 -9.76
N GLY A 180 15.09 8.98 -9.86
CA GLY A 180 14.78 10.16 -10.65
C GLY A 180 14.99 9.89 -12.14
N ARG A 181 15.22 10.96 -12.90
CA ARG A 181 15.40 10.94 -14.36
C ARG A 181 16.52 10.00 -14.84
N PHE A 182 16.32 9.42 -16.01
CA PHE A 182 17.24 8.49 -16.67
C PHE A 182 18.27 9.24 -17.52
N PRO A 183 19.51 8.71 -17.69
CA PRO A 183 20.46 9.28 -18.65
C PRO A 183 19.92 9.19 -20.09
N SER A 184 20.10 10.26 -20.87
CA SER A 184 19.54 10.39 -22.23
C SER A 184 19.88 9.21 -23.16
N ALA A 185 21.09 8.64 -23.05
CA ALA A 185 21.52 7.47 -23.83
C ALA A 185 20.78 6.17 -23.45
N VAL A 186 20.28 6.04 -22.21
CA VAL A 186 19.42 4.93 -21.79
C VAL A 186 18.01 5.13 -22.35
N VAL A 187 17.51 6.37 -22.36
CA VAL A 187 16.16 6.68 -22.88
C VAL A 187 16.08 6.54 -24.41
N ASP A 188 17.11 6.95 -25.15
CA ASP A 188 17.20 6.72 -26.60
C ASP A 188 17.20 5.21 -26.94
N GLU A 189 17.91 4.39 -26.17
CA GLU A 189 17.95 2.94 -26.34
C GLU A 189 16.63 2.23 -25.92
N ILE A 190 15.95 2.74 -24.90
CA ILE A 190 14.57 2.34 -24.54
C ILE A 190 13.60 2.68 -25.67
N GLY A 191 13.64 3.91 -26.20
CA GLY A 191 12.80 4.37 -27.30
C GLY A 191 12.99 3.52 -28.55
N ALA A 192 14.25 3.28 -28.96
CA ALA A 192 14.58 2.42 -30.09
C ALA A 192 13.96 1.01 -29.95
N GLY A 193 14.23 0.32 -28.84
CA GLY A 193 13.76 -1.05 -28.61
C GLY A 193 12.25 -1.17 -28.44
N LEU A 194 11.58 -0.12 -27.96
CA LEU A 194 10.12 -0.05 -27.93
C LEU A 194 9.54 0.16 -29.34
N VAL A 195 10.10 1.06 -30.14
CA VAL A 195 9.66 1.30 -31.53
C VAL A 195 9.81 0.03 -32.38
N GLU A 196 10.92 -0.71 -32.26
CA GLU A 196 11.09 -2.02 -32.92
C GLU A 196 9.97 -3.01 -32.56
N GLY A 197 9.51 -3.02 -31.29
CA GLY A 197 8.37 -3.84 -30.86
C GLY A 197 6.99 -3.31 -31.26
N LEU A 198 6.83 -2.00 -31.37
CA LEU A 198 5.58 -1.36 -31.79
C LEU A 198 5.36 -1.53 -33.30
N CYS A 199 6.42 -1.58 -34.11
CA CYS A 199 6.38 -2.02 -35.51
C CYS A 199 5.79 -3.44 -35.67
N GLU A 200 6.15 -4.38 -34.80
CA GLU A 200 5.61 -5.75 -34.83
C GLU A 200 4.11 -5.77 -34.46
N LEU A 201 3.67 -4.95 -33.50
CA LEU A 201 2.26 -4.79 -33.18
C LEU A 201 1.47 -4.19 -34.35
N GLU A 202 2.01 -3.14 -34.99
CA GLU A 202 1.49 -2.52 -36.21
C GLU A 202 1.34 -3.52 -37.36
N ALA A 203 2.36 -4.33 -37.64
CA ALA A 203 2.32 -5.38 -38.66
C ALA A 203 1.27 -6.47 -38.39
N ASN A 204 0.86 -6.64 -37.13
CA ASN A 204 -0.19 -7.58 -36.71
C ASN A 204 -1.55 -6.90 -36.44
N GLY A 205 -1.70 -5.60 -36.72
CA GLY A 205 -2.95 -4.85 -36.53
C GLY A 205 -3.32 -4.57 -35.07
N VAL A 206 -2.34 -4.56 -34.16
CA VAL A 206 -2.54 -4.36 -32.71
C VAL A 206 -2.11 -2.95 -32.29
N VAL A 207 -2.98 -2.29 -31.52
CA VAL A 207 -2.66 -1.06 -30.77
C VAL A 207 -2.40 -1.45 -29.31
N HIS A 208 -1.39 -0.84 -28.67
CA HIS A 208 -1.03 -1.10 -27.27
C HIS A 208 -2.09 -0.52 -26.31
N GLY A 209 -2.43 0.77 -26.46
CA GLY A 209 -3.57 1.47 -25.86
C GLY A 209 -3.44 1.93 -24.40
N ASP A 210 -2.51 1.37 -23.64
CA ASP A 210 -2.11 1.77 -22.26
C ASP A 210 -0.57 1.81 -22.14
N LEU A 211 0.09 2.54 -23.06
CA LEU A 211 1.56 2.63 -23.12
C LEU A 211 2.08 3.72 -22.16
N ARG A 212 2.69 3.32 -21.04
CA ARG A 212 3.22 4.23 -19.99
C ARG A 212 4.27 3.55 -19.12
N THR A 213 5.00 4.29 -18.28
CA THR A 213 6.15 3.78 -17.48
C THR A 213 5.81 2.60 -16.57
N ALA A 214 4.57 2.45 -16.13
CA ALA A 214 4.11 1.30 -15.33
C ALA A 214 4.01 -0.01 -16.14
N ASN A 215 3.74 0.10 -17.46
CA ASN A 215 3.49 -1.02 -18.37
C ASN A 215 4.69 -1.34 -19.29
N VAL A 216 5.84 -0.67 -19.10
CA VAL A 216 7.13 -1.07 -19.68
C VAL A 216 8.03 -1.61 -18.58
N ARG A 217 8.69 -2.75 -18.83
CA ARG A 217 9.62 -3.40 -17.89
C ARG A 217 11.01 -3.47 -18.49
N LEU A 218 12.04 -3.18 -17.70
CA LEU A 218 13.43 -3.27 -18.14
C LEU A 218 14.01 -4.63 -17.73
N SER A 219 14.32 -5.48 -18.70
CA SER A 219 14.73 -6.86 -18.46
C SER A 219 16.10 -6.97 -17.77
N ALA A 220 16.40 -8.16 -17.26
CA ALA A 220 17.74 -8.53 -16.77
C ALA A 220 18.88 -8.22 -17.77
N ASP A 221 18.58 -8.20 -19.07
CA ASP A 221 19.50 -8.00 -20.19
C ASP A 221 19.40 -6.57 -20.78
N GLY A 222 18.79 -5.63 -20.05
CA GLY A 222 18.73 -4.22 -20.44
C GLY A 222 17.74 -3.90 -21.55
N VAL A 223 16.88 -4.85 -21.94
CA VAL A 223 15.88 -4.66 -23.00
C VAL A 223 14.60 -4.10 -22.41
N ALA A 224 14.09 -3.01 -22.96
CA ALA A 224 12.76 -2.49 -22.65
C ALA A 224 11.69 -3.40 -23.26
N VAL A 225 10.69 -3.79 -22.46
CA VAL A 225 9.59 -4.65 -22.89
C VAL A 225 8.26 -4.04 -22.48
N ALA A 226 7.44 -3.64 -23.45
CA ALA A 226 6.06 -3.23 -23.22
C ALA A 226 5.17 -4.47 -22.97
N VAL A 227 4.29 -4.40 -21.97
CA VAL A 227 3.43 -5.52 -21.54
C VAL A 227 1.96 -5.12 -21.46
N ASP A 228 1.08 -6.12 -21.55
CA ASP A 228 -0.38 -5.99 -21.63
C ASP A 228 -0.88 -5.28 -22.91
N ALA A 229 -0.11 -5.39 -24.01
CA ALA A 229 -0.47 -4.84 -25.31
C ALA A 229 -1.85 -5.30 -25.79
N GLY A 230 -2.72 -4.36 -26.15
CA GLY A 230 -4.10 -4.61 -26.61
C GLY A 230 -5.10 -4.95 -25.49
N VAL A 231 -4.66 -5.21 -24.26
CA VAL A 231 -5.56 -5.58 -23.15
C VAL A 231 -6.49 -4.42 -22.77
N ALA A 232 -5.97 -3.19 -22.71
CA ALA A 232 -6.80 -2.03 -22.37
C ALA A 232 -7.88 -1.76 -23.44
N PRO A 233 -7.58 -1.65 -24.76
CA PRO A 233 -8.60 -1.53 -25.80
C PRO A 233 -9.65 -2.66 -25.84
N ALA A 234 -9.27 -3.90 -25.46
CA ALA A 234 -10.21 -5.01 -25.41
C ALA A 234 -11.25 -4.89 -24.28
N VAL A 235 -10.85 -4.33 -23.12
CA VAL A 235 -11.67 -4.21 -21.91
C VAL A 235 -12.41 -2.87 -21.86
N GLU A 236 -11.69 -1.77 -22.10
CA GLU A 236 -12.17 -0.38 -22.10
C GLU A 236 -11.83 0.24 -23.47
N PRO A 237 -12.68 0.03 -24.51
CA PRO A 237 -12.35 0.43 -25.88
C PRO A 237 -12.31 1.96 -26.03
N THR A 238 -13.24 2.66 -25.38
CA THR A 238 -13.34 4.11 -25.29
C THR A 238 -12.70 4.62 -23.99
N LEU A 239 -12.40 5.92 -23.92
CA LEU A 239 -11.82 6.52 -22.71
C LEU A 239 -12.85 6.58 -21.58
N VAL A 240 -12.68 5.74 -20.53
CA VAL A 240 -13.49 5.78 -19.31
C VAL A 240 -12.72 6.49 -18.19
N VAL A 241 -13.18 7.68 -17.83
CA VAL A 241 -12.62 8.48 -16.73
C VAL A 241 -13.22 8.02 -15.40
N ASP A 242 -12.37 7.55 -14.51
CA ASP A 242 -12.72 7.14 -13.15
C ASP A 242 -11.75 7.82 -12.16
N VAL A 243 -12.28 8.78 -11.41
CA VAL A 243 -11.54 9.62 -10.44
C VAL A 243 -10.99 8.81 -9.26
N ASN A 244 -11.40 7.55 -9.09
CA ASN A 244 -10.89 6.65 -8.05
C ASN A 244 -9.64 5.87 -8.53
N ARG A 245 -9.25 6.01 -9.80
CA ARG A 245 -8.01 5.42 -10.36
C ARG A 245 -6.83 6.34 -10.09
N ASN A 246 -5.65 5.73 -9.96
CA ASN A 246 -4.40 6.48 -9.83
C ASN A 246 -4.26 7.48 -11.01
N PRO A 247 -4.04 8.78 -10.76
CA PRO A 247 -3.76 9.79 -11.79
C PRO A 247 -2.64 9.40 -12.76
N ASP A 248 -1.71 8.53 -12.34
CA ASP A 248 -0.65 7.96 -13.18
C ASP A 248 -1.16 7.11 -14.38
N ARG A 249 -2.48 6.83 -14.44
CA ARG A 249 -3.09 6.15 -15.59
C ARG A 249 -3.32 7.10 -16.78
N TYR A 250 -3.35 8.41 -16.55
CA TYR A 250 -3.77 9.37 -17.56
C TYR A 250 -2.61 10.19 -18.17
N ASP A 251 -1.35 9.99 -17.73
CA ASP A 251 -0.14 10.75 -18.15
C ASP A 251 0.25 10.69 -19.63
N GLY A 252 -0.37 9.80 -20.41
CA GLY A 252 -0.12 9.62 -21.84
C GLY A 252 -1.41 9.52 -22.66
N VAL A 253 -2.55 9.98 -22.14
CA VAL A 253 -3.80 9.97 -22.91
C VAL A 253 -3.76 11.11 -23.91
N SER A 254 -3.88 10.77 -25.20
CA SER A 254 -3.71 11.72 -26.29
C SER A 254 -4.90 12.68 -26.44
N PRO A 255 -4.69 13.90 -26.98
CA PRO A 255 -5.70 14.94 -27.05
C PRO A 255 -6.98 14.48 -27.77
N GLU A 256 -6.84 13.74 -28.87
CA GLU A 256 -7.94 13.20 -29.66
C GLU A 256 -8.74 12.09 -28.95
N ARG A 257 -8.13 11.40 -27.96
CA ARG A 257 -8.83 10.45 -27.09
C ARG A 257 -9.64 11.13 -26.01
N VAL A 258 -9.19 12.29 -25.51
CA VAL A 258 -9.98 13.11 -24.58
C VAL A 258 -11.15 13.78 -25.32
N ALA A 259 -10.86 14.43 -26.45
CA ALA A 259 -11.86 15.23 -27.17
C ALA A 259 -13.03 14.41 -27.73
N ALA A 260 -12.79 13.19 -28.21
CA ALA A 260 -13.80 12.36 -28.87
C ALA A 260 -14.19 11.09 -28.10
N SER A 261 -13.68 10.89 -26.86
CA SER A 261 -13.76 9.62 -26.11
C SER A 261 -13.33 8.38 -26.92
N SER A 262 -12.45 8.58 -27.90
CA SER A 262 -12.23 7.68 -29.03
C SER A 262 -11.46 6.40 -28.68
N VAL A 263 -11.50 5.43 -29.61
CA VAL A 263 -10.72 4.19 -29.50
C VAL A 263 -9.22 4.48 -29.61
N SER A 264 -8.40 3.60 -29.03
CA SER A 264 -6.94 3.73 -29.14
C SER A 264 -6.48 3.50 -30.58
N THR A 265 -5.61 4.38 -31.08
CA THR A 265 -4.98 4.32 -32.41
C THR A 265 -3.46 4.27 -32.29
N GLN A 266 -2.76 3.95 -33.38
CA GLN A 266 -1.28 4.04 -33.44
C GLN A 266 -0.78 5.44 -33.10
N ALA A 267 -1.40 6.49 -33.64
CA ALA A 267 -1.09 7.88 -33.31
C ALA A 267 -1.28 8.19 -31.81
N SER A 268 -2.26 7.57 -31.14
CA SER A 268 -2.44 7.73 -29.68
C SER A 268 -1.35 7.04 -28.85
N ASP A 269 -0.84 5.88 -29.31
CA ASP A 269 0.32 5.23 -28.68
C ASP A 269 1.62 6.00 -28.95
N MET A 270 1.76 6.66 -30.10
CA MET A 270 2.89 7.56 -30.37
C MET A 270 2.95 8.71 -29.37
N TYR A 271 1.83 9.38 -29.15
CA TYR A 271 1.73 10.42 -28.12
C TYR A 271 2.04 9.88 -26.72
N ALA A 272 1.51 8.70 -26.37
CA ALA A 272 1.78 8.05 -25.10
C ALA A 272 3.27 7.67 -24.92
N LEU A 273 3.95 7.22 -25.98
CA LEU A 273 5.40 7.00 -25.99
C LEU A 273 6.15 8.32 -25.80
N GLY A 274 5.77 9.38 -26.50
CA GLY A 274 6.38 10.71 -26.34
C GLY A 274 6.29 11.21 -24.90
N CYS A 275 5.11 11.11 -24.28
CA CYS A 275 4.90 11.47 -22.88
C CYS A 275 5.72 10.59 -21.93
N MET A 276 5.87 9.29 -22.22
CA MET A 276 6.73 8.40 -21.43
C MET A 276 8.22 8.78 -21.56
N LEU A 277 8.71 9.10 -22.76
CA LEU A 277 10.10 9.50 -22.98
C LEU A 277 10.38 10.85 -22.32
N PHE A 278 9.43 11.80 -22.34
CA PHE A 278 9.47 13.00 -21.52
C PHE A 278 9.57 12.66 -20.03
N GLU A 279 8.70 11.77 -19.53
CA GLU A 279 8.68 11.33 -18.11
C GLU A 279 10.03 10.77 -17.65
N LEU A 280 10.67 9.94 -18.49
CA LEU A 280 11.99 9.37 -18.20
C LEU A 280 13.11 10.41 -18.17
N LEU A 281 13.06 11.44 -19.03
CA LEU A 281 14.11 12.47 -19.15
C LEU A 281 13.95 13.61 -18.14
N ALA A 282 12.71 14.03 -17.86
CA ALA A 282 12.40 15.10 -16.92
C ALA A 282 12.22 14.60 -15.48
N GLY A 283 12.03 13.29 -15.26
CA GLY A 283 11.70 12.72 -13.95
C GLY A 283 10.27 12.95 -13.49
N ARG A 284 9.43 13.56 -14.34
CA ARG A 284 8.02 13.92 -14.11
C ARG A 284 7.24 13.81 -15.42
N PRO A 285 5.94 13.44 -15.42
CA PRO A 285 5.11 13.50 -16.62
C PRO A 285 4.96 14.96 -17.10
N PRO A 286 4.62 15.21 -18.38
CA PRO A 286 4.53 16.56 -18.94
C PRO A 286 3.47 17.43 -18.22
N PHE A 287 2.36 16.81 -17.78
CA PHE A 287 1.31 17.46 -17.01
C PHE A 287 1.15 16.77 -15.64
N PRO A 288 1.93 17.15 -14.60
CA PRO A 288 1.93 16.51 -13.28
C PRO A 288 0.73 16.93 -12.42
N VAL A 289 -0.47 16.82 -12.98
CA VAL A 289 -1.73 17.21 -12.35
C VAL A 289 -2.27 16.07 -11.48
N ALA A 290 -2.57 16.34 -10.22
CA ALA A 290 -3.02 15.31 -9.28
C ALA A 290 -4.47 14.85 -9.48
N GLU A 291 -5.32 15.66 -10.12
CA GLU A 291 -6.73 15.35 -10.36
C GLU A 291 -6.96 14.80 -11.79
N PRO A 292 -7.51 13.58 -11.97
CA PRO A 292 -7.68 12.95 -13.28
C PRO A 292 -8.37 13.80 -14.35
N VAL A 293 -9.48 14.47 -14.01
CA VAL A 293 -10.23 15.30 -14.98
C VAL A 293 -9.38 16.49 -15.45
N MET A 294 -8.67 17.14 -14.52
CA MET A 294 -7.79 18.27 -14.83
C MET A 294 -6.55 17.84 -15.63
N LYS A 295 -6.02 16.62 -15.41
CA LYS A 295 -4.94 16.07 -16.24
C LYS A 295 -5.39 15.82 -17.68
N LEU A 296 -6.59 15.25 -17.87
CA LEU A 296 -7.15 15.02 -19.20
C LEU A 296 -7.44 16.35 -19.92
N ASN A 297 -7.97 17.35 -19.21
CA ASN A 297 -8.12 18.69 -19.78
C ASN A 297 -6.77 19.34 -20.15
N ALA A 298 -5.71 19.12 -19.35
CA ALA A 298 -4.36 19.57 -19.69
C ALA A 298 -3.84 18.92 -20.98
N HIS A 299 -3.98 17.60 -21.15
CA HIS A 299 -3.68 16.94 -22.42
C HIS A 299 -4.53 17.46 -23.60
N GLN A 300 -5.80 17.78 -23.38
CA GLN A 300 -6.69 18.27 -24.43
C GLN A 300 -6.38 19.72 -24.85
N GLN A 301 -6.02 20.60 -23.92
CA GLN A 301 -5.89 22.04 -24.16
C GLN A 301 -4.45 22.54 -24.31
N LEU A 302 -3.47 21.86 -23.71
CA LEU A 302 -2.07 22.32 -23.67
C LEU A 302 -1.19 21.54 -24.65
N ARG A 303 -0.21 22.24 -25.23
CA ARG A 303 0.91 21.61 -25.96
C ARG A 303 1.93 21.08 -24.93
N VAL A 304 2.59 19.97 -25.24
CA VAL A 304 3.70 19.47 -24.40
C VAL A 304 4.90 20.40 -24.57
N ALA A 305 5.46 20.85 -23.44
CA ALA A 305 6.64 21.73 -23.38
C ALA A 305 7.92 21.05 -23.90
N ASP A 306 8.98 21.81 -24.18
CA ASP A 306 10.26 21.21 -24.56
C ASP A 306 10.87 20.50 -23.35
N VAL A 307 11.26 19.23 -23.52
CA VAL A 307 11.89 18.45 -22.46
C VAL A 307 13.19 19.10 -21.96
N ARG A 308 13.86 19.91 -22.79
CA ARG A 308 15.09 20.65 -22.44
C ARG A 308 14.86 21.78 -21.44
N GLU A 309 13.62 22.26 -21.24
CA GLU A 309 13.27 23.17 -20.14
C GLU A 309 13.46 22.50 -18.76
N TRP A 310 13.34 21.17 -18.70
CA TRP A 310 13.40 20.36 -17.49
C TRP A 310 14.65 19.47 -17.41
N ALA A 311 15.29 19.23 -18.55
CA ALA A 311 16.52 18.46 -18.71
C ALA A 311 17.41 19.07 -19.81
N PRO A 312 18.15 20.17 -19.53
CA PRO A 312 18.95 20.88 -20.54
C PRO A 312 20.08 20.04 -21.18
N ASP A 313 20.42 18.90 -20.56
CA ASP A 313 21.38 17.89 -21.02
C ASP A 313 20.77 16.82 -21.96
N VAL A 314 19.52 16.99 -22.41
CA VAL A 314 18.91 16.15 -23.45
C VAL A 314 19.43 16.57 -24.84
N PRO A 315 20.05 15.65 -25.62
CA PRO A 315 20.48 15.95 -26.97
C PRO A 315 19.30 16.29 -27.90
N ASP A 316 19.51 17.26 -28.79
CA ASP A 316 18.46 17.81 -29.67
C ASP A 316 17.70 16.74 -30.46
N HIS A 317 18.39 15.73 -30.97
CA HIS A 317 17.76 14.65 -31.73
C HIS A 317 16.80 13.76 -30.91
N LEU A 318 16.91 13.77 -29.58
CA LEU A 318 16.00 13.06 -28.67
C LEU A 318 14.86 13.98 -28.22
N ALA A 319 15.16 15.25 -27.93
CA ALA A 319 14.13 16.27 -27.68
C ALA A 319 13.17 16.43 -28.88
N GLU A 320 13.71 16.45 -30.09
CA GLU A 320 12.94 16.52 -31.34
C GLU A 320 12.04 15.29 -31.54
N ARG A 321 12.50 14.07 -31.19
CA ARG A 321 11.62 12.88 -31.23
C ARG A 321 10.50 12.96 -30.19
N VAL A 322 10.78 13.45 -28.98
CA VAL A 322 9.73 13.70 -27.98
C VAL A 322 8.72 14.72 -28.52
N ARG A 323 9.19 15.82 -29.14
CA ARG A 323 8.34 16.85 -29.75
C ARG A 323 7.47 16.30 -30.89
N GLN A 324 8.03 15.48 -31.79
CA GLN A 324 7.29 14.85 -32.90
C GLN A 324 6.24 13.84 -32.40
N LEU A 325 6.59 13.01 -31.41
CA LEU A 325 5.66 12.05 -30.82
C LEU A 325 4.52 12.75 -30.04
N CYS A 326 4.85 13.78 -29.27
CA CYS A 326 3.91 14.59 -28.49
C CYS A 326 3.17 15.68 -29.30
N ALA A 327 3.27 15.68 -30.63
CA ALA A 327 2.51 16.61 -31.45
C ALA A 327 1.00 16.47 -31.15
N HIS A 328 0.32 17.59 -30.94
CA HIS A 328 -1.01 17.59 -30.31
C HIS A 328 -2.10 17.25 -31.32
N ASP A 329 -1.96 17.68 -32.58
CA ASP A 329 -2.72 17.08 -33.68
C ASP A 329 -2.13 15.69 -34.03
N PRO A 330 -2.95 14.63 -34.15
CA PRO A 330 -2.45 13.30 -34.53
C PRO A 330 -1.86 13.22 -35.95
N VAL A 331 -2.19 14.15 -36.85
CA VAL A 331 -1.66 14.21 -38.23
C VAL A 331 -0.28 14.89 -38.29
N GLU A 332 0.11 15.64 -37.26
CA GLU A 332 1.47 16.17 -37.08
C GLU A 332 2.47 15.10 -36.59
N ARG A 333 1.99 13.92 -36.18
CA ARG A 333 2.81 12.78 -35.71
C ARG A 333 3.28 11.92 -36.91
N PRO A 334 4.31 11.07 -36.76
CA PRO A 334 4.72 10.15 -37.82
C PRO A 334 3.59 9.22 -38.28
N GLU A 335 3.49 8.95 -39.58
CA GLU A 335 2.41 8.16 -40.19
C GLU A 335 2.33 6.71 -39.67
N SER A 336 3.47 6.11 -39.30
CA SER A 336 3.59 4.72 -38.85
C SER A 336 4.78 4.52 -37.92
N TRP A 337 4.77 3.44 -37.14
CA TRP A 337 5.93 3.04 -36.35
C TRP A 337 7.13 2.72 -37.23
N LYS A 338 6.90 2.13 -38.39
CA LYS A 338 7.92 1.93 -39.43
C LYS A 338 8.58 3.23 -39.90
N ALA A 339 7.82 4.33 -40.04
CA ALA A 339 8.35 5.62 -40.49
C ALA A 339 9.32 6.23 -39.45
N ILE A 340 8.94 6.29 -38.16
CA ILE A 340 9.84 6.78 -37.10
C ILE A 340 10.97 5.79 -36.79
N GLY A 341 10.73 4.48 -36.93
CA GLY A 341 11.76 3.44 -36.79
C GLY A 341 12.89 3.55 -37.81
N ALA A 342 12.63 4.11 -39.00
CA ALA A 342 13.65 4.37 -40.00
C ALA A 342 14.58 5.56 -39.65
N SER A 343 14.10 6.54 -38.87
CA SER A 343 14.89 7.69 -38.39
C SER A 343 15.42 7.51 -36.96
N TRP A 344 14.98 6.46 -36.24
CA TRP A 344 15.59 6.06 -34.99
C TRP A 344 16.97 5.44 -35.23
N ARG A 345 17.98 5.86 -34.45
CA ARG A 345 19.29 5.20 -34.48
C ARG A 345 19.14 3.79 -33.92
N ARG A 346 19.30 2.75 -34.76
CA ARG A 346 19.30 1.35 -34.31
C ARG A 346 20.37 1.14 -33.23
N GLY A 347 19.91 0.85 -32.01
CA GLY A 347 20.74 0.74 -30.82
C GLY A 347 21.63 -0.50 -30.84
N GLY A 348 22.94 -0.32 -30.61
CA GLY A 348 23.90 -1.41 -30.63
C GLY A 348 23.80 -2.35 -29.42
N ARG A 349 22.94 -3.38 -29.50
CA ARG A 349 22.82 -4.47 -28.50
C ARG A 349 22.58 -3.97 -27.06
N ALA A 350 21.52 -3.20 -26.75
CA ALA A 350 21.05 -2.93 -25.38
C ALA A 350 22.17 -2.61 -24.36
N ARG A 351 23.13 -1.76 -24.74
CA ARG A 351 24.40 -1.58 -24.03
C ARG A 351 24.22 -0.73 -22.78
N TYR A 352 23.63 0.45 -22.92
CA TYR A 352 23.39 1.37 -21.82
C TYR A 352 22.32 0.80 -20.87
N GLY A 353 21.30 0.14 -21.42
CA GLY A 353 20.32 -0.64 -20.65
C GLY A 353 20.97 -1.71 -19.77
N ARG A 354 21.91 -2.52 -20.29
CA ARG A 354 22.61 -3.53 -19.46
C ARG A 354 23.49 -2.91 -18.39
N ASP A 355 24.28 -1.89 -18.72
CA ASP A 355 25.18 -1.28 -17.74
C ASP A 355 24.39 -0.51 -16.66
N PHE A 356 23.25 0.11 -17.01
CA PHE A 356 22.29 0.67 -16.06
C PHE A 356 21.68 -0.41 -15.14
N VAL A 357 21.19 -1.53 -15.69
CA VAL A 357 20.69 -2.67 -14.89
C VAL A 357 21.78 -3.29 -14.00
N ARG A 358 23.02 -3.35 -14.47
CA ARG A 358 24.18 -3.79 -13.67
C ARG A 358 24.44 -2.83 -12.50
N GLN A 359 24.52 -1.53 -12.75
CA GLN A 359 24.71 -0.50 -11.71
C GLN A 359 23.58 -0.53 -10.67
N MET A 360 22.34 -0.74 -11.10
CA MET A 360 21.20 -0.87 -10.19
C MET A 360 21.26 -2.14 -9.33
N ARG A 361 21.77 -3.26 -9.88
CA ARG A 361 21.99 -4.51 -9.13
C ARG A 361 23.16 -4.42 -8.14
N SER A 362 24.25 -3.72 -8.48
CA SER A 362 25.41 -3.54 -7.58
C SER A 362 25.17 -2.51 -6.47
N ALA A 363 24.21 -1.59 -6.65
CA ALA A 363 23.87 -0.56 -5.68
C ALA A 363 22.74 -0.96 -4.70
N ALA A 364 22.22 -2.18 -4.77
CA ALA A 364 21.29 -2.70 -3.77
C ALA A 364 22.06 -3.12 -2.50
N PRO A 365 21.60 -2.75 -1.28
CA PRO A 365 22.19 -3.26 -0.04
C PRO A 365 22.22 -4.80 -0.05
N GLY A 366 23.42 -5.37 0.01
CA GLY A 366 23.65 -6.76 -0.36
C GLY A 366 22.88 -7.76 0.49
N GLY A 367 21.95 -8.49 -0.12
CA GLY A 367 21.41 -9.72 0.46
C GLY A 367 22.55 -10.69 0.75
N ALA A 368 22.77 -11.01 2.04
CA ALA A 368 24.02 -11.58 2.52
C ALA A 368 24.45 -12.87 1.78
N GLN A 369 25.55 -12.78 1.03
CA GLN A 369 26.30 -13.96 0.61
C GLN A 369 27.09 -14.53 1.80
N PRO A 370 27.16 -15.85 1.97
CA PRO A 370 27.87 -16.46 3.10
C PRO A 370 29.39 -16.40 2.92
N VAL A 371 30.04 -15.48 3.62
CA VAL A 371 31.51 -15.35 3.64
C VAL A 371 32.15 -16.63 4.22
N PRO A 372 33.15 -17.25 3.55
CA PRO A 372 33.76 -18.50 4.01
C PRO A 372 34.56 -18.32 5.32
N ARG A 373 34.25 -19.16 6.32
CA ARG A 373 34.63 -19.04 7.75
C ARG A 373 36.13 -19.17 8.12
N LYS A 374 37.08 -18.98 7.20
CA LYS A 374 38.51 -19.34 7.42
C LYS A 374 39.47 -18.22 7.85
N ARG A 375 39.04 -16.96 8.04
CA ARG A 375 39.93 -15.84 8.44
C ARG A 375 39.44 -14.97 9.62
N LEU A 376 38.83 -15.58 10.64
CA LEU A 376 38.44 -14.87 11.88
C LEU A 376 39.02 -15.49 13.15
N ARG A 377 40.36 -15.55 13.22
CA ARG A 377 41.12 -15.87 14.46
C ARG A 377 42.25 -14.89 14.79
N ALA A 378 42.58 -13.94 13.90
CA ALA A 378 43.75 -13.06 14.03
C ALA A 378 43.44 -11.64 14.57
N VAL A 379 42.18 -11.28 14.84
CA VAL A 379 41.77 -9.90 15.18
C VAL A 379 41.31 -9.74 16.64
N MET A 380 41.19 -10.84 17.41
CA MET A 380 40.71 -10.81 18.81
C MET A 380 41.73 -10.26 19.83
N GLY A 381 42.81 -9.59 19.39
CA GLY A 381 43.81 -8.99 20.27
C GLY A 381 43.59 -7.51 20.61
N ILE A 382 42.91 -6.74 19.75
CA ILE A 382 42.94 -5.25 19.79
C ILE A 382 41.59 -4.63 20.20
N GLY A 383 40.47 -5.34 20.02
CA GLY A 383 39.14 -4.78 20.32
C GLY A 383 38.79 -4.62 21.82
N GLY A 384 39.54 -5.26 22.72
CA GLY A 384 39.17 -5.36 24.14
C GLY A 384 39.13 -4.02 24.88
N THR A 385 40.08 -3.12 24.61
CA THR A 385 40.16 -1.79 25.25
C THR A 385 39.09 -0.82 24.74
N VAL A 386 38.72 -0.89 23.46
CA VAL A 386 37.63 -0.08 22.90
C VAL A 386 36.28 -0.49 23.47
N VAL A 387 36.05 -1.80 23.68
CA VAL A 387 34.80 -2.30 24.28
C VAL A 387 34.61 -1.79 25.71
N ALA A 388 35.68 -1.65 26.51
CA ALA A 388 35.57 -1.08 27.85
C ALA A 388 35.10 0.39 27.84
N LEU A 389 35.63 1.21 26.93
CA LEU A 389 35.26 2.62 26.78
C LEU A 389 33.84 2.79 26.19
N VAL A 390 33.46 1.95 25.22
CA VAL A 390 32.09 1.98 24.65
C VAL A 390 31.05 1.48 25.65
N LEU A 391 31.38 0.51 26.52
CA LEU A 391 30.46 0.08 27.59
C LEU A 391 30.19 1.19 28.63
N ALA A 392 31.15 2.08 28.89
CA ALA A 392 30.91 3.26 29.72
C ALA A 392 29.91 4.25 29.07
N ALA A 393 29.99 4.43 27.74
CA ALA A 393 29.07 5.30 27.01
C ALA A 393 27.67 4.68 26.81
N VAL A 394 27.56 3.37 26.58
CA VAL A 394 26.30 2.67 26.31
C VAL A 394 25.42 2.50 27.56
N VAL A 395 25.97 2.73 28.76
CA VAL A 395 25.18 2.88 29.99
C VAL A 395 24.37 4.19 30.01
N TRP A 396 24.73 5.21 29.21
CA TRP A 396 24.10 6.53 29.25
C TRP A 396 22.79 6.62 28.44
N SER A 397 22.71 6.04 27.23
CA SER A 397 21.57 6.26 26.32
C SER A 397 21.02 4.98 25.68
N GLY A 398 19.91 4.48 26.25
CA GLY A 398 19.21 3.31 25.77
C GLY A 398 18.38 3.55 24.49
N HIS A 399 18.59 2.68 23.50
CA HIS A 399 17.54 1.85 22.86
C HIS A 399 16.29 2.55 22.26
N ARG A 400 16.23 2.70 20.93
CA ARG A 400 15.67 1.72 19.94
C ARG A 400 14.12 1.63 19.87
N GLN A 401 13.54 2.14 18.76
CA GLN A 401 12.77 1.42 17.69
C GLN A 401 11.64 0.40 18.04
N PRO A 402 10.85 -0.16 17.08
CA PRO A 402 10.20 0.40 15.86
C PRO A 402 8.70 -0.05 15.64
N ALA A 403 8.10 0.28 14.46
CA ALA A 403 7.27 -0.55 13.52
C ALA A 403 5.74 -0.92 13.66
N THR A 404 4.96 -0.42 12.65
CA THR A 404 3.76 -0.92 11.88
C THR A 404 2.45 -1.35 12.62
N GLU A 405 1.16 -1.10 12.22
CA GLU A 405 0.43 -0.78 10.92
C GLU A 405 -1.16 -0.46 11.07
N GLY A 406 -2.02 -0.26 10.01
CA GLY A 406 -3.49 0.18 9.89
C GLY A 406 -4.83 -0.72 9.83
N SER A 407 -5.59 -0.94 8.70
CA SER A 407 -6.97 -1.58 8.32
C SER A 407 -8.36 -1.48 9.08
N GLN A 408 -9.60 -1.24 8.51
CA GLN A 408 -10.23 -0.86 7.19
C GLN A 408 -11.78 -0.40 7.24
N LYS A 409 -12.51 -0.15 6.10
CA LYS A 409 -13.52 0.93 5.62
C LYS A 409 -15.08 0.70 5.92
N PRO A 410 -16.21 1.17 5.24
CA PRO A 410 -16.59 2.16 4.16
C PRO A 410 -17.96 2.95 4.30
N LEU A 411 -18.32 3.79 3.28
CA LEU A 411 -19.65 4.40 2.88
C LEU A 411 -19.70 5.94 2.57
N ARG A 412 -19.43 6.36 1.32
CA ARG A 412 -19.78 7.71 0.76
C ARG A 412 -21.28 8.08 0.95
N PRO A 413 -21.74 9.35 0.72
CA PRO A 413 -21.12 10.51 0.03
C PRO A 413 -21.06 11.78 0.95
N ALA A 414 -21.15 13.08 0.57
CA ALA A 414 -21.29 13.87 -0.68
C ALA A 414 -20.81 15.34 -0.47
N LEU A 415 -20.46 16.08 -1.53
CA LEU A 415 -20.66 17.55 -1.64
C LEU A 415 -20.67 18.00 -3.14
N ALA A 416 -21.11 19.24 -3.42
CA ALA A 416 -21.43 19.74 -4.76
C ALA A 416 -20.49 20.86 -5.28
N VAL A 417 -20.62 21.19 -6.57
CA VAL A 417 -19.93 22.31 -7.21
C VAL A 417 -20.59 23.64 -6.85
N ALA A 418 -19.78 24.62 -6.43
CA ALA A 418 -20.13 26.03 -6.42
C ALA A 418 -19.02 26.82 -7.14
N GLY A 419 -19.38 27.59 -8.17
CA GLY A 419 -18.46 28.50 -8.84
C GLY A 419 -18.51 29.88 -8.21
N VAL A 420 -17.35 30.50 -7.96
CA VAL A 420 -17.25 31.89 -7.48
C VAL A 420 -16.42 32.69 -8.46
N THR A 421 -17.08 33.57 -9.20
CA THR A 421 -16.43 34.66 -9.93
C THR A 421 -16.22 35.83 -8.98
N GLY A 422 -14.97 36.11 -8.59
CA GLY A 422 -14.66 37.26 -7.75
C GLY A 422 -13.17 37.45 -7.54
N ALA A 423 -12.62 38.54 -8.06
CA ALA A 423 -11.25 38.97 -7.76
C ALA A 423 -11.25 39.73 -6.42
N GLY A 424 -10.97 39.02 -5.33
CA GLY A 424 -10.71 39.60 -4.00
C GLY A 424 -9.20 39.61 -3.70
N ARG A 425 -8.75 40.57 -2.88
CA ARG A 425 -7.37 40.60 -2.38
C ARG A 425 -7.26 39.72 -1.14
N ASP A 426 -6.24 38.87 -1.05
CA ASP A 426 -5.86 38.21 0.20
C ASP A 426 -5.27 39.25 1.17
N GLU A 427 -6.06 39.74 2.13
CA GLU A 427 -5.56 40.53 3.25
C GLU A 427 -5.11 39.60 4.39
N VAL A 428 -3.83 39.70 4.76
CA VAL A 428 -3.23 38.86 5.79
C VAL A 428 -3.36 39.52 7.16
N LEU A 429 -4.25 38.99 8.00
CA LEU A 429 -4.26 39.30 9.43
C LEU A 429 -3.20 38.45 10.14
N ALA A 430 -2.25 39.12 10.81
CA ALA A 430 -1.22 38.49 11.63
C ALA A 430 -1.29 39.05 13.06
N GLU A 431 -1.61 38.19 14.03
CA GLU A 431 -1.44 38.54 15.44
C GLU A 431 0.03 38.48 15.85
N ALA A 432 0.49 39.47 16.61
CA ALA A 432 1.89 39.63 16.96
C ALA A 432 2.32 38.64 18.05
N GLY A 433 3.31 37.80 17.75
CA GLY A 433 3.75 36.73 18.67
C GLY A 433 5.12 36.11 18.37
N GLY A 434 6.02 36.84 17.71
CA GLY A 434 7.43 36.40 17.52
C GLY A 434 7.57 35.02 16.87
N THR A 435 6.96 34.83 15.69
CA THR A 435 7.02 33.55 14.96
C THR A 435 8.47 33.12 14.72
N PRO A 436 8.85 31.89 15.12
CA PRO A 436 10.11 31.27 14.70
C PRO A 436 10.21 31.19 13.17
N ASP A 437 11.44 31.15 12.65
CA ASP A 437 11.81 31.40 11.25
C ASP A 437 11.39 30.27 10.27
N TRP A 438 10.08 30.06 10.16
CA TRP A 438 9.39 29.14 9.26
C TRP A 438 9.51 29.61 7.79
N PRO A 439 9.58 28.68 6.82
CA PRO A 439 9.86 29.03 5.44
C PRO A 439 8.79 29.96 4.85
N VAL A 440 9.21 30.92 4.03
CA VAL A 440 8.31 31.83 3.31
C VAL A 440 7.26 31.03 2.55
N ARG A 441 5.99 31.29 2.83
CA ARG A 441 4.84 30.57 2.26
C ARG A 441 4.82 30.75 0.75
N ALA A 442 4.83 29.66 -0.01
CA ALA A 442 4.61 29.72 -1.45
C ALA A 442 3.15 30.09 -1.75
N ALA A 443 2.91 30.79 -2.87
CA ALA A 443 1.55 31.05 -3.34
C ALA A 443 0.81 29.71 -3.55
N GLY A 444 -0.27 29.48 -2.80
CA GLY A 444 -0.95 28.18 -2.71
C GLY A 444 -0.66 27.36 -1.45
N GLY A 445 -0.06 27.95 -0.40
CA GLY A 445 -0.02 27.37 0.94
C GLY A 445 0.95 26.19 1.14
N ALA A 446 1.87 25.98 0.21
CA ALA A 446 2.91 24.96 0.33
C ALA A 446 4.10 25.46 1.18
N ILE A 447 4.56 24.61 2.10
CA ILE A 447 5.67 24.85 3.03
C ILE A 447 6.61 23.64 2.98
N ARG A 448 7.92 23.90 2.88
CA ARG A 448 8.98 22.88 2.79
C ARG A 448 9.93 23.02 3.98
N LEU A 449 9.93 22.03 4.85
CA LEU A 449 10.79 21.99 6.02
C LEU A 449 12.11 21.31 5.69
N ASP A 450 13.17 21.98 6.13
CA ASP A 450 14.58 21.58 6.12
C ASP A 450 14.79 20.41 7.09
N ASP A 451 15.46 19.34 6.66
CA ASP A 451 15.70 18.13 7.48
C ASP A 451 16.98 18.20 8.32
N SER A 452 17.72 19.31 8.25
CA SER A 452 18.92 19.57 9.05
C SER A 452 18.66 20.34 10.36
N ARG A 453 17.44 20.86 10.56
CA ARG A 453 17.03 21.60 11.77
C ARG A 453 15.72 21.09 12.38
N GLU A 454 15.61 21.31 13.69
CA GLU A 454 14.35 21.12 14.43
C GLU A 454 13.44 22.35 14.27
N TRP A 455 12.13 22.10 14.23
CA TRP A 455 11.10 23.09 13.93
C TRP A 455 10.10 23.22 15.09
N PRO A 456 9.88 24.41 15.68
CA PRO A 456 8.88 24.55 16.75
C PRO A 456 7.46 24.50 16.20
N GLY A 457 6.51 24.09 17.05
CA GLY A 457 5.07 24.23 16.80
C GLY A 457 4.67 25.70 16.61
N VAL A 458 3.80 25.96 15.64
CA VAL A 458 3.35 27.31 15.22
C VAL A 458 1.89 27.28 14.76
N ARG A 459 1.24 28.45 14.74
CA ARG A 459 -0.06 28.66 14.07
C ARG A 459 0.15 29.01 12.60
N LEU A 460 -0.52 28.28 11.71
CA LEU A 460 -0.53 28.49 10.26
C LEU A 460 -1.97 28.52 9.75
N GLU A 461 -2.24 29.46 8.85
CA GLU A 461 -3.59 29.69 8.32
C GLU A 461 -3.52 30.03 6.82
N HIS A 462 -4.44 29.46 6.04
CA HIS A 462 -4.53 29.67 4.59
C HIS A 462 -5.95 29.44 4.06
N SER A 463 -6.40 30.29 3.13
CA SER A 463 -7.78 30.32 2.63
C SER A 463 -8.22 29.05 1.87
N SER A 464 -7.29 28.34 1.24
CA SER A 464 -7.57 27.14 0.42
C SER A 464 -6.98 25.85 1.01
N SER A 465 -5.65 25.70 1.02
CA SER A 465 -4.98 24.53 1.58
C SER A 465 -3.64 24.83 2.24
N LEU A 466 -3.23 24.00 3.19
CA LEU A 466 -1.88 23.97 3.77
C LEU A 466 -1.21 22.64 3.42
N VAL A 467 0.00 22.69 2.86
CA VAL A 467 0.78 21.49 2.50
C VAL A 467 2.17 21.58 3.08
N ILE A 468 2.43 20.86 4.17
CA ILE A 468 3.71 20.85 4.89
C ILE A 468 4.47 19.56 4.53
N THR A 469 5.67 19.73 3.96
CA THR A 469 6.52 18.64 3.47
C THR A 469 7.88 18.67 4.15
N GLY A 470 8.34 17.53 4.67
CA GLY A 470 9.62 17.40 5.40
C GLY A 470 10.64 16.46 4.77
N ARG A 471 10.45 16.10 3.49
CA ARG A 471 11.27 15.11 2.78
C ARG A 471 11.29 15.34 1.28
N GLU A 472 12.47 15.53 0.72
CA GLU A 472 12.70 15.59 -0.74
C GLU A 472 13.26 14.25 -1.28
N ASN A 473 13.22 14.11 -2.62
CA ASN A 473 13.74 13.04 -3.48
C ASN A 473 14.82 12.12 -2.86
N GLY A 474 14.40 11.09 -2.13
CA GLY A 474 15.30 10.04 -1.62
C GLY A 474 16.06 10.36 -0.33
N GLY A 475 15.75 11.48 0.34
CA GLY A 475 16.33 11.85 1.63
C GLY A 475 16.18 10.75 2.71
N VAL A 476 17.20 10.60 3.56
CA VAL A 476 17.28 9.56 4.59
C VAL A 476 16.63 10.01 5.91
N SER A 477 16.66 11.32 6.20
CA SER A 477 15.98 11.91 7.36
C SER A 477 14.55 12.33 7.03
N ARG A 478 13.86 12.87 8.04
CA ARG A 478 12.61 13.64 7.96
C ARG A 478 12.82 14.92 8.77
N ALA A 479 12.30 16.04 8.31
CA ALA A 479 12.26 17.26 9.13
C ALA A 479 11.51 16.99 10.44
N GLU A 480 12.11 17.40 11.56
CA GLU A 480 11.65 17.09 12.91
C GLU A 480 10.97 18.33 13.53
N ILE A 481 9.68 18.23 13.80
CA ILE A 481 8.89 19.26 14.48
C ILE A 481 8.83 18.93 15.97
N CYS A 482 9.37 19.82 16.80
CA CYS A 482 9.37 19.72 18.25
C CYS A 482 8.25 20.62 18.81
N ILE A 483 7.19 19.99 19.30
CA ILE A 483 6.09 20.67 19.99
C ILE A 483 6.52 20.95 21.43
N GLU A 484 6.39 22.20 21.86
CA GLU A 484 6.58 22.62 23.24
C GLU A 484 5.23 22.64 23.98
N THR A 485 5.23 22.49 25.31
CA THR A 485 4.02 22.63 26.13
C THR A 485 3.38 24.02 25.93
N GLY A 486 2.09 24.05 25.62
CA GLY A 486 1.34 25.25 25.26
C GLY A 486 1.53 25.74 23.81
N ARG A 487 2.27 25.02 22.96
CA ARG A 487 2.61 25.43 21.58
C ARG A 487 2.41 24.30 20.55
N PRO A 488 1.16 23.85 20.31
CA PRO A 488 0.84 22.90 19.24
C PRO A 488 1.15 23.45 17.84
N LEU A 489 1.27 22.54 16.87
CA LEU A 489 1.20 22.89 15.45
C LEU A 489 -0.27 23.08 15.08
N GLU A 490 -0.73 24.33 15.06
CA GLU A 490 -2.14 24.69 14.82
C GLU A 490 -2.34 25.07 13.34
N LEU A 491 -3.19 24.33 12.62
CA LEU A 491 -3.33 24.39 11.16
C LEU A 491 -4.77 24.71 10.76
N ARG A 492 -4.98 25.87 10.16
CA ARG A 492 -6.30 26.41 9.76
C ARG A 492 -6.39 26.51 8.23
N ALA A 493 -7.03 25.53 7.59
CA ALA A 493 -7.34 25.55 6.16
C ALA A 493 -8.39 24.47 5.82
N PRO A 494 -9.27 24.69 4.81
CA PRO A 494 -10.22 23.67 4.35
C PRO A 494 -9.58 22.30 4.04
N ALA A 495 -8.37 22.30 3.48
CA ALA A 495 -7.57 21.09 3.28
C ALA A 495 -6.16 21.21 3.87
N VAL A 496 -5.74 20.23 4.66
CA VAL A 496 -4.41 20.16 5.30
C VAL A 496 -3.71 18.85 4.92
N SER A 497 -2.47 18.95 4.45
CA SER A 497 -1.64 17.79 4.09
C SER A 497 -0.27 17.85 4.77
N LEU A 498 0.05 16.83 5.57
CA LEU A 498 1.34 16.61 6.20
C LEU A 498 2.06 15.45 5.51
N GLN A 499 3.32 15.64 5.08
CA GLN A 499 4.06 14.59 4.38
C GLN A 499 5.54 14.51 4.78
N GLY A 500 6.02 13.31 5.14
CA GLY A 500 7.43 13.05 5.37
C GLY A 500 8.01 13.74 6.61
N LEU A 501 7.18 13.98 7.63
CA LEU A 501 7.55 14.71 8.84
C LEU A 501 7.81 13.76 10.01
N ARG A 502 8.67 14.15 10.95
CA ARG A 502 8.61 13.65 12.33
C ARG A 502 8.06 14.74 13.22
N LEU A 503 7.24 14.36 14.19
CA LEU A 503 6.70 15.22 15.22
C LEU A 503 6.98 14.60 16.59
N ARG A 504 7.54 15.39 17.49
CA ARG A 504 7.71 15.06 18.91
C ARG A 504 6.89 16.04 19.75
N GLY A 505 6.40 15.59 20.88
CA GLY A 505 5.65 16.46 21.78
C GLY A 505 5.46 15.92 23.19
N PRO A 506 5.03 16.80 24.11
CA PRO A 506 4.94 16.52 25.53
C PRO A 506 3.78 15.58 25.86
N ALA A 507 3.77 15.08 27.10
CA ALA A 507 2.58 14.48 27.69
C ALA A 507 1.49 15.54 27.93
N GLY A 508 0.22 15.15 27.88
CA GLY A 508 -0.91 16.01 28.25
C GLY A 508 -1.72 16.52 27.06
N GLU A 509 -1.05 17.20 26.13
CA GLU A 509 -1.66 18.09 25.12
C GLU A 509 -1.80 17.45 23.72
N PRO A 510 -2.60 18.06 22.81
CA PRO A 510 -2.56 17.73 21.39
C PRO A 510 -1.31 18.32 20.71
N TRP A 511 -0.67 17.57 19.81
CA TRP A 511 0.57 18.02 19.14
C TRP A 511 0.31 18.74 17.82
N VAL A 512 -0.65 18.24 17.04
CA VAL A 512 -1.21 18.92 15.86
C VAL A 512 -2.68 19.17 16.12
N VAL A 513 -3.12 20.41 15.91
CA VAL A 513 -4.54 20.79 15.98
C VAL A 513 -4.94 21.30 14.59
N VAL A 514 -5.90 20.63 13.94
CA VAL A 514 -6.34 20.96 12.59
C VAL A 514 -7.78 21.47 12.61
N HIS A 515 -8.01 22.62 12.00
CA HIS A 515 -9.34 23.15 11.72
C HIS A 515 -9.57 23.08 10.20
N GLY A 516 -10.31 22.06 9.76
CA GLY A 516 -10.51 21.76 8.33
C GLY A 516 -11.13 20.38 8.08
N GLY A 517 -12.02 20.30 7.08
CA GLY A 517 -12.76 19.09 6.73
C GLY A 517 -11.96 18.03 5.96
N VAL A 518 -10.80 18.36 5.38
CA VAL A 518 -9.96 17.38 4.65
C VAL A 518 -8.54 17.35 5.21
N VAL A 519 -8.16 16.23 5.86
CA VAL A 519 -6.84 16.07 6.48
C VAL A 519 -6.11 14.85 5.91
N ARG A 520 -4.88 15.04 5.44
CA ARG A 520 -4.02 13.99 4.88
C ARG A 520 -2.67 13.96 5.60
N ILE A 521 -2.21 12.77 5.99
CA ILE A 521 -0.95 12.57 6.74
C ILE A 521 -0.22 11.36 6.17
N VAL A 522 0.95 11.55 5.54
CA VAL A 522 1.66 10.50 4.78
C VAL A 522 3.14 10.42 5.16
N ASP A 523 3.67 9.22 5.41
CA ASP A 523 5.08 8.98 5.78
C ASP A 523 5.53 9.78 7.02
N CYS A 524 4.62 9.95 8.00
CA CYS A 524 4.87 10.75 9.21
C CYS A 524 5.09 9.92 10.48
N GLU A 525 6.01 10.36 11.33
CA GLU A 525 6.29 9.78 12.65
C GLU A 525 5.82 10.71 13.78
N PHE A 526 5.11 10.19 14.77
CA PHE A 526 4.61 10.88 15.96
C PHE A 526 5.19 10.19 17.20
N LEU A 527 6.12 10.84 17.89
CA LEU A 527 6.96 10.24 18.93
C LEU A 527 6.85 10.99 20.26
N GLY A 528 6.17 10.40 21.25
CA GLY A 528 6.01 10.99 22.57
C GLY A 528 7.20 10.71 23.49
N GLU A 529 7.53 11.67 24.34
CA GLU A 529 8.75 11.62 25.18
C GLU A 529 8.64 10.73 26.43
N GLY A 530 7.48 10.07 26.64
CA GLY A 530 7.17 9.29 27.85
C GLY A 530 7.88 7.94 27.96
N THR A 531 8.90 7.85 28.80
CA THR A 531 9.66 6.62 29.11
C THR A 531 9.02 5.77 30.21
N GLY A 532 7.99 4.96 29.92
CA GLY A 532 7.45 4.06 30.95
C GLY A 532 6.19 3.26 30.62
N ARG A 533 5.50 2.84 31.68
CA ARG A 533 4.18 2.18 31.60
C ARG A 533 3.02 3.17 31.55
N ASP A 534 3.18 4.35 32.14
CA ASP A 534 2.21 5.43 32.01
C ASP A 534 2.39 6.17 30.68
N VAL A 535 1.30 6.15 29.91
CA VAL A 535 1.15 6.98 28.72
C VAL A 535 0.29 8.16 29.13
N GLY A 536 0.93 9.32 29.30
CA GLY A 536 0.23 10.58 29.59
C GLY A 536 -0.74 10.95 28.46
N SER A 537 -1.74 11.79 28.75
CA SER A 537 -2.95 12.00 27.94
C SER A 537 -2.77 12.68 26.56
N ALA A 538 -1.54 12.75 26.05
CA ALA A 538 -1.19 13.39 24.80
C ALA A 538 -1.92 12.81 23.59
N THR A 539 -2.21 13.69 22.64
CA THR A 539 -2.97 13.39 21.41
C THR A 539 -2.11 13.74 20.20
N ALA A 540 -1.80 12.77 19.33
CA ALA A 540 -0.86 13.02 18.23
C ALA A 540 -1.43 14.03 17.21
N VAL A 541 -2.70 13.87 16.86
CA VAL A 541 -3.46 14.78 16.00
C VAL A 541 -4.88 14.95 16.53
N GLU A 542 -5.34 16.19 16.62
CA GLU A 542 -6.73 16.55 16.88
C GLU A 542 -7.28 17.31 15.68
N VAL A 543 -8.48 16.95 15.22
CA VAL A 543 -9.14 17.55 14.05
C VAL A 543 -10.52 18.04 14.45
N HIS A 544 -10.81 19.31 14.17
CA HIS A 544 -12.09 19.95 14.39
C HIS A 544 -12.77 20.26 13.05
N ASP A 545 -14.04 19.88 12.94
CA ASP A 545 -14.95 20.24 11.86
C ASP A 545 -15.28 21.74 11.95
N PRO A 546 -14.89 22.58 10.98
CA PRO A 546 -15.46 23.92 10.87
C PRO A 546 -16.92 23.76 10.40
N ALA A 547 -17.87 24.25 11.19
CA ALA A 547 -19.29 23.87 11.13
C ALA A 547 -20.02 24.09 9.78
N GLU A 548 -19.36 24.72 8.81
CA GLU A 548 -19.82 24.96 7.44
C GLU A 548 -19.54 23.79 6.48
N GLN A 549 -18.64 22.86 6.81
CA GLN A 549 -18.13 21.84 5.87
C GLN A 549 -18.87 20.49 5.92
N GLY A 550 -19.71 20.25 6.93
CA GLY A 550 -20.62 19.11 7.00
C GLY A 550 -19.96 17.75 7.29
N GLY A 551 -18.70 17.73 7.74
CA GLY A 551 -18.01 16.52 8.16
C GLY A 551 -16.51 16.50 7.87
N VAL A 552 -15.80 15.60 8.57
CA VAL A 552 -14.33 15.48 8.49
C VAL A 552 -13.91 14.19 7.78
N TYR A 553 -13.10 14.34 6.73
CA TYR A 553 -12.36 13.27 6.06
C TYR A 553 -10.88 13.28 6.47
N VAL A 554 -10.40 12.18 7.07
CA VAL A 554 -8.98 11.99 7.40
C VAL A 554 -8.38 10.85 6.57
N SER A 555 -7.12 10.99 6.15
CA SER A 555 -6.35 9.98 5.44
C SER A 555 -4.92 9.86 5.96
N LEU A 556 -4.66 8.83 6.78
CA LEU A 556 -3.32 8.44 7.21
C LEU A 556 -2.72 7.45 6.19
N GLY A 557 -1.42 7.54 5.93
CA GLY A 557 -0.68 6.63 5.04
C GLY A 557 0.75 6.42 5.54
N GLN A 558 1.16 5.19 5.85
CA GLN A 558 2.51 4.89 6.37
C GLN A 558 2.90 5.72 7.61
N VAL A 559 1.94 5.91 8.53
CA VAL A 559 2.13 6.72 9.76
C VAL A 559 2.64 5.86 10.90
N LEU A 560 3.53 6.39 11.75
CA LEU A 560 3.98 5.72 12.99
C LEU A 560 3.64 6.55 14.22
N MET A 561 2.83 6.02 15.13
CA MET A 561 2.53 6.65 16.42
C MET A 561 3.15 5.88 17.59
N ARG A 562 3.78 6.59 18.53
CA ARG A 562 4.47 6.02 19.69
C ARG A 562 4.29 6.88 20.93
N HIS A 563 4.00 6.24 22.06
CA HIS A 563 3.85 6.88 23.38
C HIS A 563 2.75 7.98 23.46
N VAL A 564 1.73 7.90 22.59
CA VAL A 564 0.53 8.76 22.61
C VAL A 564 -0.66 8.05 23.27
N ALA A 565 -1.50 8.78 24.00
CA ALA A 565 -2.72 8.24 24.62
C ALA A 565 -3.90 8.17 23.62
N THR A 566 -4.00 9.14 22.71
CA THR A 566 -4.89 9.07 21.55
C THR A 566 -4.05 9.35 20.29
N GLY A 567 -4.16 8.50 19.28
CA GLY A 567 -3.47 8.70 18.00
C GLY A 567 -4.06 9.85 17.19
N LEU A 568 -5.34 9.74 16.86
CA LEU A 568 -6.15 10.74 16.18
C LEU A 568 -7.46 10.96 16.95
N ARG A 569 -7.71 12.21 17.35
CA ARG A 569 -9.01 12.66 17.88
C ARG A 569 -9.76 13.43 16.78
N VAL A 570 -11.05 13.15 16.60
CA VAL A 570 -11.92 13.85 15.63
C VAL A 570 -13.13 14.43 16.35
N HIS A 571 -13.33 15.74 16.18
CA HIS A 571 -14.44 16.55 16.66
C HIS A 571 -15.35 16.91 15.47
N ALA A 572 -16.29 16.03 15.13
CA ALA A 572 -17.20 16.19 14.00
C ALA A 572 -18.49 15.38 14.23
N ASP A 573 -19.62 15.82 13.68
CA ASP A 573 -20.86 15.03 13.70
C ASP A 573 -20.89 13.96 12.58
N GLN A 574 -20.14 14.16 11.50
CA GLN A 574 -19.90 13.19 10.43
C GLN A 574 -18.39 12.98 10.23
N ALA A 575 -17.92 11.73 10.16
CA ALA A 575 -16.49 11.44 10.03
C ALA A 575 -16.15 10.21 9.16
N GLU A 576 -15.20 10.35 8.24
CA GLU A 576 -14.55 9.22 7.53
C GLU A 576 -13.03 9.24 7.74
N VAL A 577 -12.50 8.23 8.44
CA VAL A 577 -11.08 8.15 8.83
C VAL A 577 -10.40 6.99 8.12
N THR A 578 -9.76 7.28 6.99
CA THR A 578 -8.85 6.34 6.32
C THR A 578 -7.45 6.33 6.92
N ALA A 579 -6.76 5.19 6.91
CA ALA A 579 -5.46 5.03 7.58
C ALA A 579 -4.63 3.81 7.09
N VAL A 580 -4.05 3.91 5.90
CA VAL A 580 -3.23 2.85 5.27
C VAL A 580 -1.88 2.70 5.98
N ASP A 581 -1.49 1.47 6.31
CA ASP A 581 -0.19 1.11 6.89
C ASP A 581 0.21 1.95 8.14
N ALA A 582 -0.77 2.32 8.96
CA ALA A 582 -0.68 3.34 10.01
C ALA A 582 -0.66 2.78 11.46
N LEU A 583 0.52 2.74 12.07
CA LEU A 583 0.86 2.15 13.37
C LEU A 583 0.41 2.94 14.62
N GLN A 584 0.13 2.22 15.72
CA GLN A 584 0.40 2.72 17.09
C GLN A 584 1.02 1.68 18.05
N ILE A 585 2.05 2.10 18.81
CA ILE A 585 2.65 1.32 19.93
C ILE A 585 2.58 2.10 21.24
N GLY A 586 2.12 1.41 22.29
CA GLY A 586 2.02 1.94 23.65
C GLY A 586 0.57 1.90 24.15
N GLY A 587 0.36 2.21 25.44
CA GLY A 587 -0.92 2.09 26.13
C GLY A 587 -2.03 3.08 25.75
N GLY A 588 -2.00 3.67 24.56
CA GLY A 588 -3.07 4.55 24.07
C GLY A 588 -4.20 3.82 23.35
N ARG A 589 -5.13 4.59 22.77
CA ARG A 589 -6.07 4.17 21.72
C ARG A 589 -5.69 4.83 20.40
N LEU A 590 -6.00 4.23 19.26
CA LEU A 590 -5.62 4.82 17.96
C LEU A 590 -6.57 5.95 17.58
N PHE A 591 -7.87 5.78 17.83
CA PHE A 591 -8.90 6.74 17.47
C PHE A 591 -9.75 7.17 18.67
N GLU A 592 -10.21 8.40 18.63
CA GLU A 592 -11.21 8.94 19.55
C GLU A 592 -12.17 9.86 18.78
N TRP A 593 -13.46 9.55 18.79
CA TRP A 593 -14.48 10.34 18.12
C TRP A 593 -15.38 11.03 19.13
N ARG A 594 -15.49 12.35 19.01
CA ARG A 594 -16.34 13.20 19.85
C ARG A 594 -17.28 13.98 18.94
N ARG A 595 -18.59 13.82 19.12
CA ARG A 595 -19.60 14.62 18.42
C ARG A 595 -19.78 15.96 19.14
N PRO A 596 -19.65 17.12 18.46
CA PRO A 596 -19.90 18.42 19.08
C PRO A 596 -21.35 18.62 19.49
N SER A 597 -22.32 18.08 18.73
CA SER A 597 -23.74 18.21 19.06
C SER A 597 -24.31 16.95 19.74
N GLN A 598 -25.35 17.14 20.55
CA GLN A 598 -26.14 16.03 21.12
C GLN A 598 -27.28 15.57 20.18
N SER A 599 -27.26 16.03 18.93
CA SER A 599 -28.27 15.72 17.92
C SER A 599 -28.28 14.23 17.55
N ALA A 600 -29.44 13.73 17.10
CA ALA A 600 -29.55 12.39 16.52
C ALA A 600 -28.95 12.36 15.09
N GLY A 601 -28.40 11.22 14.66
CA GLY A 601 -27.96 11.00 13.28
C GLY A 601 -26.49 11.29 12.93
N GLY A 602 -25.63 11.55 13.92
CA GLY A 602 -24.17 11.65 13.69
C GLY A 602 -23.55 10.27 13.40
N ALA A 603 -22.61 10.18 12.45
CA ALA A 603 -22.04 8.90 12.02
C ALA A 603 -20.51 8.94 11.77
N MET A 604 -19.82 7.88 12.22
CA MET A 604 -18.40 7.64 11.96
C MET A 604 -18.16 6.37 11.17
N ARG A 605 -17.19 6.47 10.27
CA ARG A 605 -16.64 5.38 9.49
C ARG A 605 -15.14 5.35 9.65
N LEU A 606 -14.66 4.29 10.28
CA LEU A 606 -13.25 4.01 10.41
C LEU A 606 -12.79 3.14 9.21
N ALA A 607 -11.58 3.38 8.70
CA ALA A 607 -11.24 3.02 7.33
C ALA A 607 -9.74 2.80 7.00
N MET A 608 -8.99 2.18 7.91
CA MET A 608 -7.54 1.99 7.80
C MET A 608 -7.09 1.08 6.58
N ARG A 609 -5.79 0.73 6.30
CA ARG A 609 -5.37 -0.53 5.57
C ARG A 609 -4.15 -1.24 6.21
N HIS A 610 -4.11 -2.59 6.19
CA HIS A 610 -3.26 -3.55 6.95
C HIS A 610 -2.93 -3.19 8.42
N CYS A 611 -3.56 -3.71 9.49
CA CYS A 611 -3.21 -3.31 10.89
C CYS A 611 -1.99 -3.97 11.51
N THR A 612 -1.37 -3.23 12.43
CA THR A 612 -0.79 -3.74 13.66
C THR A 612 -0.87 -2.67 14.78
N LEU A 613 -1.81 -2.81 15.72
CA LEU A 613 -1.76 -2.14 17.03
C LEU A 613 -0.98 -3.00 18.01
N ARG A 614 -0.07 -2.39 18.79
CA ARG A 614 0.70 -3.11 19.82
C ARG A 614 0.62 -2.44 21.19
N HIS A 615 0.14 -3.21 22.16
CA HIS A 615 0.12 -2.85 23.58
C HIS A 615 -0.82 -1.70 23.97
N THR A 616 -1.80 -1.42 23.12
CA THR A 616 -2.85 -0.39 23.28
C THR A 616 -3.86 -0.72 24.37
N ARG A 617 -4.60 0.30 24.82
CA ARG A 617 -5.79 0.19 25.68
C ARG A 617 -7.05 -0.18 24.90
N GLY A 618 -7.15 0.23 23.63
CA GLY A 618 -8.26 -0.07 22.72
C GLY A 618 -7.97 0.37 21.27
N LEU A 619 -8.91 0.15 20.35
CA LEU A 619 -8.86 0.67 18.99
C LEU A 619 -9.48 2.08 18.90
N LEU A 620 -10.74 2.20 19.32
CA LEU A 620 -11.56 3.41 19.21
C LEU A 620 -12.42 3.61 20.47
N CYS A 621 -12.59 4.87 20.86
CA CYS A 621 -13.60 5.35 21.80
C CYS A 621 -14.54 6.30 21.07
N TRP A 622 -15.85 6.19 21.29
CA TRP A 622 -16.85 7.11 20.73
C TRP A 622 -17.95 7.45 21.75
N MET A 623 -18.80 8.42 21.45
CA MET A 623 -19.89 8.86 22.33
C MET A 623 -21.23 8.88 21.57
N GLY A 624 -21.79 7.69 21.35
CA GLY A 624 -23.01 7.47 20.58
C GLY A 624 -22.91 7.88 19.10
N GLY A 625 -23.98 7.60 18.34
CA GLY A 625 -24.02 7.75 16.89
C GLY A 625 -23.56 6.49 16.14
N ALA A 626 -23.99 6.34 14.88
CA ALA A 626 -23.75 5.16 14.07
C ALA A 626 -22.26 4.97 13.76
N LEU A 627 -21.72 3.76 14.02
CA LEU A 627 -20.30 3.46 13.87
C LEU A 627 -20.08 2.28 12.91
N ARG A 628 -19.21 2.47 11.91
CA ARG A 628 -18.81 1.42 10.96
C ARG A 628 -17.31 1.22 10.87
N VAL A 629 -16.88 -0.05 10.88
CA VAL A 629 -15.47 -0.49 10.80
C VAL A 629 -15.40 -1.79 9.96
N GLU A 630 -14.51 -1.90 8.98
CA GLU A 630 -14.26 -3.13 8.21
C GLU A 630 -12.77 -3.49 8.18
N ALA A 631 -12.22 -3.97 9.29
CA ALA A 631 -10.85 -4.47 9.39
C ALA A 631 -10.51 -5.55 8.33
N ASP A 632 -9.27 -5.57 7.83
CA ASP A 632 -8.81 -6.39 6.71
C ASP A 632 -7.28 -6.61 6.75
N ALA A 633 -6.79 -7.82 7.08
CA ALA A 633 -5.36 -8.09 7.33
C ALA A 633 -4.77 -7.25 8.48
N CYS A 634 -5.44 -7.28 9.63
CA CYS A 634 -5.04 -6.60 10.86
C CYS A 634 -4.31 -7.49 11.88
N VAL A 635 -3.51 -6.86 12.75
CA VAL A 635 -3.20 -7.35 14.09
C VAL A 635 -3.63 -6.32 15.13
N LEU A 636 -4.41 -6.72 16.13
CA LEU A 636 -4.93 -5.85 17.19
C LEU A 636 -4.52 -6.45 18.54
N ALA A 637 -3.30 -6.15 18.99
CA ALA A 637 -2.70 -6.73 20.19
C ALA A 637 -2.87 -5.81 21.43
N ILE A 638 -4.11 -5.77 21.91
CA ILE A 638 -4.61 -4.89 22.97
C ILE A 638 -4.34 -5.51 24.36
N ARG A 639 -4.01 -4.68 25.36
CA ARG A 639 -3.68 -5.12 26.75
C ARG A 639 -4.89 -5.25 27.66
N SER A 640 -5.84 -4.32 27.56
CA SER A 640 -7.16 -4.38 28.21
C SER A 640 -8.16 -5.11 27.30
N GLY A 641 -9.26 -5.61 27.87
CA GLY A 641 -10.27 -6.33 27.09
C GLY A 641 -10.98 -5.48 26.04
N GLU A 642 -11.10 -4.17 26.27
CA GLU A 642 -11.95 -3.28 25.48
C GLU A 642 -11.34 -2.93 24.11
N VAL A 643 -11.79 -3.63 23.07
CA VAL A 643 -11.43 -3.28 21.67
C VAL A 643 -12.06 -1.94 21.29
N LEU A 644 -13.31 -1.77 21.67
CA LEU A 644 -14.17 -0.64 21.38
C LEU A 644 -14.92 -0.30 22.68
N CYS A 645 -14.94 0.98 23.04
CA CYS A 645 -15.64 1.48 24.23
C CYS A 645 -16.61 2.61 23.83
N ASP A 646 -17.91 2.40 24.09
CA ASP A 646 -18.91 3.45 24.03
C ASP A 646 -18.84 4.27 25.34
N GLY A 647 -18.87 5.59 25.23
CA GLY A 647 -18.75 6.48 26.37
C GLY A 647 -20.04 6.73 27.16
N ARG A 648 -21.21 6.28 26.67
CA ARG A 648 -22.53 6.55 27.30
C ARG A 648 -23.58 5.45 27.12
N ASP A 649 -24.70 5.66 27.79
CA ASP A 649 -25.74 4.67 28.06
C ASP A 649 -26.69 4.44 26.86
N GLY A 650 -26.33 3.51 25.98
CA GLY A 650 -27.32 2.72 25.24
C GLY A 650 -28.13 3.43 24.14
N SER A 651 -27.55 4.37 23.39
CA SER A 651 -28.16 4.84 22.14
C SER A 651 -28.24 3.69 21.13
N GLY A 652 -29.44 3.24 20.78
CA GLY A 652 -29.72 2.01 20.00
C GLY A 652 -29.33 2.04 18.51
N GLU A 653 -28.38 2.87 18.10
CA GLU A 653 -27.91 2.96 16.71
C GLU A 653 -26.99 1.77 16.34
N PRO A 654 -26.92 1.38 15.05
CA PRO A 654 -26.18 0.19 14.62
C PRO A 654 -24.66 0.39 14.64
N VAL A 655 -23.95 -0.54 15.28
CA VAL A 655 -22.48 -0.67 15.22
C VAL A 655 -22.14 -1.85 14.32
N VAL A 656 -21.52 -1.59 13.17
CA VAL A 656 -21.18 -2.61 12.17
C VAL A 656 -19.67 -2.82 12.12
N ILE A 657 -19.21 -4.00 12.52
CA ILE A 657 -17.80 -4.40 12.53
C ILE A 657 -17.62 -5.60 11.61
N ARG A 658 -16.74 -5.49 10.61
CA ARG A 658 -16.29 -6.64 9.79
C ARG A 658 -14.79 -6.84 9.95
N GLY A 659 -14.33 -8.08 9.77
CA GLY A 659 -12.93 -8.47 9.93
C GLY A 659 -12.52 -9.52 8.90
N ARG A 660 -11.89 -9.11 7.81
CA ARG A 660 -11.15 -9.99 6.90
C ARG A 660 -9.73 -10.18 7.43
N GLN A 661 -9.20 -11.40 7.42
CA GLN A 661 -7.81 -11.74 7.81
C GLN A 661 -7.27 -11.03 9.09
N THR A 662 -8.15 -10.71 10.05
CA THR A 662 -7.88 -9.77 11.16
C THR A 662 -7.69 -10.53 12.47
N LEU A 663 -6.54 -10.35 13.10
CA LEU A 663 -6.16 -10.99 14.36
C LEU A 663 -6.46 -10.05 15.54
N LEU A 664 -7.12 -10.59 16.56
CA LEU A 664 -7.39 -9.95 17.85
C LEU A 664 -6.71 -10.75 18.98
N THR A 665 -6.32 -10.09 20.07
CA THR A 665 -5.82 -10.80 21.26
C THR A 665 -6.93 -11.60 21.95
N PRO A 666 -6.68 -12.85 22.40
CA PRO A 666 -7.64 -13.59 23.22
C PRO A 666 -7.99 -12.81 24.50
N GLY A 667 -9.29 -12.71 24.81
CA GLY A 667 -9.80 -11.84 25.87
C GLY A 667 -10.26 -10.45 25.39
N ALA A 668 -10.11 -10.15 24.10
CA ALA A 668 -10.74 -8.99 23.45
C ALA A 668 -12.29 -9.08 23.53
N THR A 669 -12.89 -8.16 24.28
CA THR A 669 -14.33 -7.95 24.41
C THR A 669 -14.77 -6.71 23.64
N VAL A 670 -15.94 -6.78 23.01
CA VAL A 670 -16.68 -5.60 22.54
C VAL A 670 -17.79 -5.34 23.55
N THR A 671 -17.61 -4.33 24.40
CA THR A 671 -18.62 -3.88 25.37
C THR A 671 -19.61 -2.98 24.63
N ARG A 672 -20.90 -3.36 24.57
CA ARG A 672 -21.95 -2.59 23.89
C ARG A 672 -23.17 -2.42 24.80
N GLY A 673 -23.83 -1.26 24.72
CA GLY A 673 -25.25 -1.13 25.04
C GLY A 673 -26.12 -1.95 24.07
N ALA A 674 -27.44 -1.99 24.28
CA ALA A 674 -28.32 -2.88 23.53
C ALA A 674 -28.30 -2.63 22.00
N GLY A 675 -28.15 -3.71 21.21
CA GLY A 675 -28.30 -3.70 19.75
C GLY A 675 -27.58 -4.86 19.04
N ASP A 676 -28.07 -5.24 17.86
CA ASP A 676 -27.58 -6.42 17.11
C ASP A 676 -26.20 -6.22 16.46
N VAL A 677 -25.39 -7.29 16.45
CA VAL A 677 -24.02 -7.32 15.89
C VAL A 677 -23.97 -8.31 14.72
N GLU A 678 -24.05 -7.80 13.50
CA GLU A 678 -23.80 -8.59 12.28
C GLU A 678 -22.30 -8.61 11.91
N GLY A 679 -21.55 -9.60 12.42
CA GLY A 679 -20.15 -9.78 12.03
C GLY A 679 -19.54 -11.09 12.51
N VAL A 680 -18.90 -11.83 11.60
CA VAL A 680 -18.08 -13.00 11.96
C VAL A 680 -16.71 -12.53 12.43
N VAL A 681 -16.52 -12.45 13.75
CA VAL A 681 -15.19 -12.30 14.35
C VAL A 681 -14.53 -13.67 14.44
N ALA A 682 -13.54 -13.93 13.58
CA ALA A 682 -12.80 -15.18 13.55
C ALA A 682 -11.83 -15.29 14.75
N ALA A 683 -12.35 -15.70 15.91
CA ALA A 683 -11.56 -15.96 17.12
C ALA A 683 -10.70 -17.23 16.97
N VAL A 684 -9.54 -17.09 16.30
CA VAL A 684 -8.54 -18.17 16.20
C VAL A 684 -7.84 -18.34 17.56
N PRO A 685 -7.80 -19.54 18.16
CA PRO A 685 -7.27 -19.72 19.51
C PRO A 685 -5.74 -19.61 19.57
N THR A 686 -5.28 -18.49 20.13
CA THR A 686 -3.96 -18.27 20.76
C THR A 686 -2.69 -18.25 19.88
N PHE A 687 -1.82 -17.29 20.21
CA PHE A 687 -0.38 -17.41 19.99
C PHE A 687 0.32 -17.12 21.34
N ARG A 688 1.09 -18.08 21.88
CA ARG A 688 1.85 -17.94 23.14
C ARG A 688 3.37 -17.83 22.94
N GLY A 689 3.76 -17.03 21.95
CA GLY A 689 5.06 -16.36 21.87
C GLY A 689 6.29 -17.22 21.51
N PRO A 690 7.47 -16.61 21.36
CA PRO A 690 7.78 -15.20 21.64
C PRO A 690 8.32 -14.41 20.43
N ALA A 691 8.19 -13.09 20.47
CA ALA A 691 9.06 -12.19 19.71
C ALA A 691 10.05 -11.56 20.69
N THR A 692 11.28 -12.07 20.74
CA THR A 692 12.34 -11.58 21.62
C THR A 692 13.57 -11.18 20.83
N ILE A 693 13.84 -9.88 20.78
CA ILE A 693 15.17 -9.32 20.46
C ILE A 693 16.12 -9.52 21.67
N ASP A 694 15.52 -9.63 22.86
CA ASP A 694 16.05 -9.95 24.18
C ASP A 694 17.06 -8.97 24.82
N SER A 695 16.83 -8.72 26.11
CA SER A 695 17.88 -8.93 27.11
C SER A 695 17.29 -9.17 28.50
N ARG A 696 17.12 -10.47 28.83
CA ARG A 696 17.28 -11.10 30.15
C ARG A 696 16.12 -11.13 31.16
N ASP A 697 15.09 -10.29 31.12
CA ASP A 697 14.10 -10.26 32.22
C ASP A 697 12.61 -10.38 31.84
N SER A 698 12.13 -11.63 31.84
CA SER A 698 10.70 -11.94 32.03
C SER A 698 10.54 -13.27 32.76
N ARG A 699 10.99 -13.31 34.02
CA ARG A 699 10.75 -14.41 34.97
C ARG A 699 9.27 -14.52 35.38
N LEU A 700 8.38 -14.84 34.44
CA LEU A 700 6.97 -15.17 34.72
C LEU A 700 6.74 -16.65 35.08
N SER A 701 7.83 -17.37 35.36
CA SER A 701 7.81 -18.66 36.04
C SER A 701 7.51 -18.50 37.54
N ARG A 702 6.22 -18.27 37.90
CA ARG A 702 5.59 -18.56 39.21
C ARG A 702 4.15 -18.01 39.29
N ILE A 703 3.14 -18.88 39.21
CA ILE A 703 2.06 -19.12 40.21
C ILE A 703 1.10 -20.21 39.65
N PRO A 704 0.54 -21.13 40.47
CA PRO A 704 -0.23 -22.29 40.00
C PRO A 704 -1.77 -22.07 39.90
N ALA A 705 -2.54 -23.15 39.69
CA ALA A 705 -3.96 -23.13 39.31
C ALA A 705 -4.98 -23.49 40.42
N GLY A 706 -6.26 -23.18 40.16
CA GLY A 706 -7.45 -23.32 41.02
C GLY A 706 -8.35 -22.08 40.83
N VAL A 707 -9.68 -22.06 40.98
CA VAL A 707 -10.74 -22.99 41.44
C VAL A 707 -12.04 -22.66 40.62
N PRO A 708 -13.04 -23.56 40.44
CA PRO A 708 -14.11 -23.36 39.44
C PRO A 708 -15.50 -22.93 39.98
N GLY A 709 -16.38 -22.44 39.09
CA GLY A 709 -17.84 -22.53 39.24
C GLY A 709 -18.66 -21.27 38.90
N VAL A 710 -19.81 -21.48 38.23
CA VAL A 710 -20.98 -20.57 38.09
C VAL A 710 -20.74 -19.25 37.31
N GLY A 711 -21.65 -18.74 36.46
CA GLY A 711 -23.02 -19.18 36.17
C GLY A 711 -23.65 -18.54 34.90
N THR A 712 -24.96 -18.36 34.93
CA THR A 712 -25.83 -18.19 33.75
C THR A 712 -25.91 -16.77 33.16
N THR A 713 -26.32 -16.73 31.88
CA THR A 713 -27.00 -15.61 31.18
C THR A 713 -26.34 -14.22 31.18
N ARG A 714 -25.66 -13.88 30.07
CA ARG A 714 -25.51 -12.51 29.52
C ARG A 714 -25.70 -12.54 27.98
N PRO A 715 -26.11 -11.45 27.32
CA PRO A 715 -26.82 -11.55 26.04
C PRO A 715 -25.94 -11.77 24.79
N GLY A 716 -26.24 -12.86 24.08
CA GLY A 716 -26.54 -12.83 22.64
C GLY A 716 -25.46 -12.39 21.65
N ILE A 717 -24.59 -13.31 21.23
CA ILE A 717 -24.04 -13.32 19.87
C ILE A 717 -24.76 -14.43 19.09
N ARG A 718 -25.49 -14.09 18.02
CA ARG A 718 -26.06 -15.08 17.09
C ARG A 718 -25.10 -15.30 15.92
N VAL A 719 -24.53 -16.50 15.83
CA VAL A 719 -23.69 -16.91 14.68
C VAL A 719 -24.59 -17.57 13.63
N HIS A 720 -24.94 -16.83 12.58
CA HIS A 720 -25.62 -17.40 11.41
C HIS A 720 -24.64 -18.18 10.55
N GLY A 721 -24.49 -19.48 10.85
CA GLY A 721 -23.84 -20.43 9.96
C GLY A 721 -24.75 -20.76 8.77
N ALA A 722 -24.24 -20.65 7.55
CA ALA A 722 -24.96 -21.03 6.35
C ALA A 722 -25.22 -22.55 6.36
N ARG A 723 -26.46 -22.96 6.59
CA ARG A 723 -26.92 -24.34 6.32
C ARG A 723 -27.07 -24.51 4.81
N SER A 724 -26.59 -25.64 4.30
CA SER A 724 -26.97 -26.12 2.98
C SER A 724 -28.48 -26.30 2.90
N GLU A 725 -29.10 -25.86 1.80
CA GLU A 725 -30.52 -26.06 1.57
C GLU A 725 -30.82 -27.56 1.46
N GLY A 726 -31.58 -28.07 2.43
CA GLY A 726 -32.06 -29.45 2.42
C GLY A 726 -33.30 -29.56 1.53
N VAL A 727 -33.28 -30.51 0.59
CA VAL A 727 -34.44 -30.82 -0.26
C VAL A 727 -35.64 -31.17 0.62
N ALA A 728 -36.74 -30.44 0.45
CA ALA A 728 -38.00 -30.74 1.13
C ALA A 728 -38.67 -31.96 0.49
N PRO A 729 -39.06 -32.99 1.26
CA PRO A 729 -39.91 -34.06 0.75
C PRO A 729 -41.35 -33.55 0.57
N ARG A 730 -42.00 -34.00 -0.50
CA ARG A 730 -43.46 -33.85 -0.69
C ARG A 730 -44.22 -34.87 0.17
N PRO A 731 -45.22 -34.46 0.96
CA PRO A 731 -46.50 -35.15 1.07
C PRO A 731 -47.36 -34.85 -0.17
N GLU A 732 -48.49 -35.54 -0.29
CA GLU A 732 -49.49 -35.39 -1.36
C GLU A 732 -50.28 -34.06 -1.26
#